data_AF-A0A7C6DK18-F1
#
_entry.id   AF-A0A7C6DK18-F1
#
_cell.length_a   1.000
_cell.length_b   1.000
_cell.length_c   1.000
_cell.angle_alpha   90.00
_cell.angle_beta   90.00
_cell.angle_gamma   90.00
#
_symmetry.space_group_name_H-M   'P 1'
#
loop_
_entity.id
_entity.type
_entity.pdbx_description
1 polymer ?
#
loop_
_entity_poly.entity_id
_entity_poly.type
_entity_poly.pdbx_seq_one_letter_code
_entity_poly.pdbx_strand_id
1 'polypeptide(L)'
;MRPGKHQDPQQGSFSRYAGPSHRTHNRSERRTGTRLRQACPAIAGLLSMASSTCALAQSYLVSEIGTLGGASSFGRDINDAGQVVGYSTNAQGFDRAFRYELGNLTDLGTLGGSVSYAFAINSSGQIAGYSRTAAGLEHAFRFSGGVMNDLGTLGGSSSYAFGINDNGEVAGGSTTRFDLEYRAFRWSGGTMNNLGTLGSIYGSSEAYAINNSGVVVGFSDALDFTDRAFRHTGTAMQDLGTLGGNYAYAFGINSSGIIVGGSYDTNDINFLAFRWANGTMSSLGVLSGFVSSTAFDVNDAGVIVGRMEPESPAAAHAFLYLGNTMVDLNDLIADGSGWVLNEARAINSGGQIVGTGTYNSKTRAFLLTPNARFWSNPAGGAFAAAGNWFAPGVPTAAQNATFLLDATYTVSFGVAATSNLASVIRGDVTFDLGGGTYAVSRLAVGSPSGSAARLSLSGGGTLIASELRVDATGLLSISNASLSIGPLNNDGLIEQLGGSASVETVQGGGSLLVGAGASLVADHIRQRALSVGGLVSMRPGGSTSVVRSLSIAGMPQAWTGKLDLADNDAIIDYDGASPIQVLQDQLRSGYNGGAWNGQGIFSSVAQANNVYAIGYGEASDIAASFPASFSGQVVDSTSVLLKFTLAGDADLDGKVNLRDLYKLASHWQTVGVWTGGDFDYDGFVGPADLKLLAMNWQAGGISAAQAIAELGLPTAHIPEPASSAAA
;
A
#
# COMPACT_ATOMS: atom_id res chain seq x y z
N MET A 1 -17.28 -24.55 -53.98
CA MET A 1 -17.57 -23.89 -52.69
C MET A 1 -16.31 -23.99 -51.86
N ARG A 2 -15.65 -22.86 -51.59
CA ARG A 2 -14.33 -22.81 -50.92
C ARG A 2 -14.54 -22.77 -49.40
N PRO A 3 -13.73 -23.46 -48.59
CA PRO A 3 -13.77 -23.34 -47.14
C PRO A 3 -13.25 -21.96 -46.76
N GLY A 4 -14.10 -21.16 -46.10
CA GLY A 4 -13.73 -19.85 -45.58
C GLY A 4 -12.74 -20.01 -44.43
N LYS A 5 -11.65 -19.25 -44.48
CA LYS A 5 -10.78 -19.04 -43.31
C LYS A 5 -11.63 -18.42 -42.20
N HIS A 6 -12.00 -19.20 -41.19
CA HIS A 6 -12.59 -18.67 -39.97
C HIS A 6 -11.49 -17.93 -39.20
N GLN A 7 -11.62 -16.60 -39.15
CA GLN A 7 -10.87 -15.78 -38.20
C GLN A 7 -11.59 -15.86 -36.86
N ASP A 8 -10.80 -16.12 -35.83
CA ASP A 8 -11.16 -16.04 -34.42
C ASP A 8 -11.89 -14.71 -34.11
N PRO A 9 -13.16 -14.70 -33.66
CA PRO A 9 -13.82 -13.48 -33.20
C PRO A 9 -13.10 -12.86 -31.99
N GLN A 10 -12.20 -13.58 -31.30
CA GLN A 10 -11.32 -13.03 -30.27
C GLN A 10 -10.12 -12.21 -30.81
N GLN A 11 -9.94 -12.06 -32.13
CA GLN A 11 -8.87 -11.25 -32.76
C GLN A 11 -9.35 -10.14 -33.74
N GLY A 12 -10.64 -9.95 -33.97
CA GLY A 12 -11.13 -9.02 -35.01
C GLY A 12 -11.46 -7.61 -34.51
N SER A 13 -10.76 -6.58 -35.01
CA SER A 13 -11.27 -5.21 -35.02
C SER A 13 -12.56 -5.16 -35.85
N PHE A 14 -13.70 -4.93 -35.22
CA PHE A 14 -15.01 -4.85 -35.89
C PHE A 14 -15.12 -3.56 -36.73
N SER A 15 -14.66 -3.61 -37.97
CA SER A 15 -15.00 -2.60 -38.97
C SER A 15 -15.21 -3.27 -40.33
N ARG A 16 -16.49 -3.35 -40.74
CA ARG A 16 -16.97 -3.21 -42.13
C ARG A 16 -18.46 -3.55 -42.22
N TYR A 17 -19.29 -2.53 -42.40
CA TYR A 17 -20.34 -2.50 -43.44
C TYR A 17 -20.57 -1.03 -43.83
N ALA A 18 -20.39 -0.71 -45.10
CA ALA A 18 -20.55 0.62 -45.65
C ALA A 18 -21.64 0.62 -46.74
N GLY A 19 -22.55 1.61 -46.67
CA GLY A 19 -23.26 2.21 -47.80
C GLY A 19 -24.75 2.49 -47.54
N PRO A 20 -25.41 3.47 -48.22
CA PRO A 20 -24.88 4.47 -49.16
C PRO A 20 -25.21 5.96 -48.82
N SER A 21 -24.38 6.83 -49.39
CA SER A 21 -24.49 8.26 -49.71
C SER A 21 -25.79 9.06 -49.41
N HIS A 22 -25.63 10.24 -48.79
CA HIS A 22 -26.35 11.44 -49.23
C HIS A 22 -25.56 12.76 -49.01
N ARG A 23 -25.42 13.48 -50.13
CA ARG A 23 -25.02 14.87 -50.42
C ARG A 23 -24.78 15.88 -49.27
N THR A 24 -23.53 16.37 -49.25
CA THR A 24 -23.08 17.78 -49.27
C THR A 24 -23.98 18.89 -48.70
N HIS A 25 -23.46 19.62 -47.72
CA HIS A 25 -23.29 21.08 -47.85
C HIS A 25 -22.12 21.62 -47.00
N ASN A 26 -21.23 22.33 -47.69
CA ASN A 26 -20.16 23.17 -47.15
C ASN A 26 -20.72 24.34 -46.34
N ARG A 27 -20.09 24.66 -45.21
CA ARG A 27 -19.72 26.05 -44.93
C ARG A 27 -18.49 26.12 -44.04
N SER A 28 -17.40 26.57 -44.66
CA SER A 28 -16.18 27.04 -44.02
C SER A 28 -16.45 28.32 -43.23
N GLU A 29 -15.84 28.46 -42.05
CA GLU A 29 -15.38 29.76 -41.58
C GLU A 29 -14.14 29.60 -40.70
N ARG A 30 -13.00 30.01 -41.27
CA ARG A 30 -11.75 30.29 -40.53
C ARG A 30 -11.95 31.61 -39.77
N ARG A 31 -11.60 31.64 -38.48
CA ARG A 31 -11.11 32.87 -37.84
C ARG A 31 -9.89 32.60 -36.96
N THR A 32 -8.79 33.18 -37.40
CA THR A 32 -7.55 33.49 -36.71
C THR A 32 -7.78 34.44 -35.52
N GLY A 33 -7.03 34.29 -34.42
CA GLY A 33 -7.11 35.24 -33.31
C GLY A 33 -6.08 34.99 -32.19
N THR A 34 -4.97 35.70 -32.30
CA THR A 34 -3.77 35.81 -31.47
C THR A 34 -3.98 36.01 -29.96
N ARG A 35 -3.04 35.48 -29.16
CA ARG A 35 -2.83 35.73 -27.72
C ARG A 35 -2.71 37.22 -27.40
N LEU A 36 -3.31 37.66 -26.29
CA LEU A 36 -2.84 38.82 -25.52
C LEU A 36 -3.02 38.55 -24.02
N ARG A 37 -1.90 38.68 -23.30
CA ARG A 37 -1.79 38.75 -21.84
C ARG A 37 -2.26 40.14 -21.39
N GLN A 38 -3.13 40.20 -20.38
CA GLN A 38 -3.25 41.37 -19.50
C GLN A 38 -3.42 40.87 -18.06
N ALA A 39 -2.57 41.41 -17.19
CA ALA A 39 -2.57 41.20 -15.75
C ALA A 39 -3.36 42.32 -15.05
N CYS A 40 -4.04 41.98 -13.95
CA CYS A 40 -4.47 42.88 -12.86
C CYS A 40 -4.57 42.04 -11.55
N PRO A 41 -4.46 42.65 -10.35
CA PRO A 41 -3.63 42.15 -9.25
C PRO A 41 -4.42 41.49 -8.11
N ALA A 42 -3.65 40.94 -7.18
CA ALA A 42 -4.00 40.11 -6.04
C ALA A 42 -5.04 40.68 -5.05
N ILE A 43 -5.92 39.80 -4.57
CA ILE A 43 -6.38 39.76 -3.17
C ILE A 43 -6.20 38.32 -2.66
N ALA A 44 -5.70 38.23 -1.44
CA ALA A 44 -5.14 37.07 -0.76
C ALA A 44 -6.12 35.91 -0.52
N GLY A 45 -5.55 34.71 -0.38
CA GLY A 45 -6.08 33.69 0.54
C GLY A 45 -6.72 32.46 -0.09
N LEU A 46 -5.96 31.65 -0.82
CA LEU A 46 -6.20 30.20 -0.94
C LEU A 46 -4.87 29.53 -1.30
N LEU A 47 -4.05 29.30 -0.27
CA LEU A 47 -2.85 28.47 -0.37
C LEU A 47 -3.28 26.99 -0.37
N SER A 48 -2.90 26.30 -1.44
CA SER A 48 -2.78 24.85 -1.60
C SER A 48 -3.96 23.96 -1.17
N MET A 49 -4.98 23.86 -2.03
CA MET A 49 -5.61 22.56 -2.29
C MET A 49 -5.06 22.03 -3.61
N ALA A 50 -3.81 21.57 -3.58
CA ALA A 50 -3.24 20.74 -4.62
C ALA A 50 -2.88 19.41 -3.99
N SER A 51 -3.49 18.35 -4.52
CA SER A 51 -3.18 16.93 -4.31
C SER A 51 -3.62 16.31 -2.98
N SER A 52 -4.94 16.28 -2.77
CA SER A 52 -5.58 15.19 -2.02
C SER A 52 -6.26 14.22 -2.98
N THR A 53 -5.53 13.72 -3.98
CA THR A 53 -5.79 12.38 -4.50
C THR A 53 -5.28 11.43 -3.43
N CYS A 54 -6.13 11.10 -2.46
CA CYS A 54 -5.86 10.02 -1.52
C CYS A 54 -5.51 8.79 -2.38
N ALA A 55 -4.27 8.33 -2.24
CA ALA A 55 -3.72 7.24 -3.02
C ALA A 55 -4.52 5.96 -2.76
N LEU A 56 -5.47 5.66 -3.64
CA LEU A 56 -5.76 4.27 -4.03
C LEU A 56 -4.73 3.86 -5.10
N ALA A 57 -3.44 4.07 -4.81
CA ALA A 57 -2.37 3.79 -5.75
C ALA A 57 -1.98 2.31 -5.67
N GLN A 58 -2.01 1.62 -6.82
CA GLN A 58 -1.56 0.23 -7.03
C GLN A 58 -2.26 -0.82 -6.15
N SER A 59 -3.47 -1.24 -6.52
CA SER A 59 -4.09 -2.44 -5.93
C SER A 59 -3.63 -3.75 -6.59
N TYR A 60 -2.89 -3.67 -7.70
CA TYR A 60 -2.28 -4.83 -8.37
C TYR A 60 -0.79 -4.61 -8.67
N LEU A 61 -0.02 -5.68 -8.48
CA LEU A 61 1.33 -5.85 -9.03
C LEU A 61 1.20 -6.53 -10.39
N VAL A 62 1.80 -5.93 -11.43
CA VAL A 62 1.84 -6.51 -12.78
C VAL A 62 3.16 -7.25 -13.00
N SER A 63 3.08 -8.52 -13.40
CA SER A 63 4.23 -9.35 -13.79
C SER A 63 4.15 -9.70 -15.28
N GLU A 64 5.27 -9.58 -15.99
CA GLU A 64 5.39 -10.09 -17.36
C GLU A 64 5.56 -11.62 -17.34
N ILE A 65 4.77 -12.34 -18.12
CA ILE A 65 4.86 -13.81 -18.24
C ILE A 65 6.01 -14.24 -19.20
N GLY A 66 6.48 -13.33 -20.04
CA GLY A 66 7.55 -13.55 -21.03
C GLY A 66 7.04 -14.11 -22.36
N THR A 67 7.97 -14.57 -23.21
CA THR A 67 7.68 -15.22 -24.51
C THR A 67 8.53 -16.47 -24.69
N LEU A 68 8.15 -17.36 -25.61
CA LEU A 68 8.92 -18.55 -26.00
C LEU A 68 10.06 -18.22 -26.99
N GLY A 69 10.62 -17.01 -26.90
CA GLY A 69 11.67 -16.49 -27.78
C GLY A 69 11.17 -15.67 -28.97
N GLY A 70 9.86 -15.58 -29.19
CA GLY A 70 9.25 -14.76 -30.23
C GLY A 70 8.79 -13.37 -29.75
N ALA A 71 7.99 -12.73 -30.61
CA ALA A 71 7.63 -11.32 -30.48
C ALA A 71 6.43 -11.05 -29.57
N SER A 72 5.63 -12.05 -29.21
CA SER A 72 4.35 -11.89 -28.52
C SER A 72 3.98 -13.07 -27.61
N SER A 73 3.15 -12.79 -26.61
CA SER A 73 2.48 -13.79 -25.76
C SER A 73 1.09 -13.33 -25.37
N PHE A 74 0.20 -14.29 -25.13
CA PHE A 74 -1.20 -14.09 -24.79
C PHE A 74 -1.58 -15.05 -23.66
N GLY A 75 -2.01 -14.49 -22.52
CA GLY A 75 -2.54 -15.27 -21.41
C GLY A 75 -4.04 -15.50 -21.60
N ARG A 76 -4.50 -16.73 -21.40
CA ARG A 76 -5.88 -17.14 -21.67
C ARG A 76 -6.64 -17.60 -20.44
N ASP A 77 -5.98 -18.34 -19.55
CA ASP A 77 -6.65 -18.87 -18.36
C ASP A 77 -5.67 -19.05 -17.18
N ILE A 78 -6.21 -19.09 -15.96
CA ILE A 78 -5.46 -19.21 -14.69
C ILE A 78 -6.24 -20.06 -13.67
N ASN A 79 -5.56 -20.98 -13.01
CA ASN A 79 -6.15 -21.72 -11.89
C ASN A 79 -5.81 -21.12 -10.51
N ASP A 80 -6.42 -21.66 -9.45
CA ASP A 80 -6.21 -21.20 -8.07
C ASP A 80 -4.81 -21.46 -7.51
N ALA A 81 -4.02 -22.33 -8.16
CA ALA A 81 -2.60 -22.52 -7.84
C ALA A 81 -1.71 -21.43 -8.48
N GLY A 82 -2.30 -20.50 -9.25
CA GLY A 82 -1.58 -19.44 -9.97
C GLY A 82 -0.86 -19.94 -11.23
N GLN A 83 -1.21 -21.13 -11.74
CA GLN A 83 -0.70 -21.62 -13.01
C GLN A 83 -1.47 -20.94 -14.15
N VAL A 84 -0.74 -20.34 -15.07
CA VAL A 84 -1.32 -19.61 -16.22
C VAL A 84 -1.09 -20.39 -17.50
N VAL A 85 -2.08 -20.42 -18.39
CA VAL A 85 -1.96 -21.00 -19.72
C VAL A 85 -2.30 -20.00 -20.81
N GLY A 86 -1.80 -20.26 -22.01
CA GLY A 86 -2.02 -19.42 -23.17
C GLY A 86 -1.17 -19.86 -24.34
N TYR A 87 -0.79 -18.91 -25.18
CA TYR A 87 0.13 -19.16 -26.30
C TYR A 87 1.12 -18.02 -26.49
N SER A 88 2.28 -18.36 -27.04
CA SER A 88 3.33 -17.41 -27.35
C SER A 88 4.00 -17.77 -28.67
N THR A 89 4.43 -16.74 -29.42
CA THR A 89 5.27 -16.97 -30.58
C THR A 89 6.65 -17.46 -30.13
N ASN A 90 7.14 -18.52 -30.76
CA ASN A 90 8.50 -19.01 -30.54
C ASN A 90 9.52 -18.31 -31.46
N ALA A 91 10.80 -18.66 -31.32
CA ALA A 91 11.88 -18.09 -32.14
C ALA A 91 11.73 -18.35 -33.65
N GLN A 92 11.02 -19.42 -34.05
CA GLN A 92 10.70 -19.72 -35.44
C GLN A 92 9.45 -19.00 -35.96
N GLY A 93 8.76 -18.22 -35.11
CA GLY A 93 7.55 -17.47 -35.47
C GLY A 93 6.26 -18.28 -35.44
N PHE A 94 6.25 -19.49 -34.87
CA PHE A 94 5.03 -20.27 -34.67
C PHE A 94 4.41 -19.99 -33.30
N ASP A 95 3.08 -19.96 -33.24
CA ASP A 95 2.34 -19.91 -31.97
C ASP A 95 2.39 -21.28 -31.27
N ARG A 96 2.74 -21.25 -29.99
CA ARG A 96 2.94 -22.44 -29.16
C ARG A 96 2.18 -22.29 -27.86
N ALA A 97 1.41 -23.31 -27.49
CA ALA A 97 0.75 -23.39 -26.21
C ALA A 97 1.79 -23.42 -25.09
N PHE A 98 1.56 -22.67 -24.02
CA PHE A 98 2.45 -22.65 -22.86
C PHE A 98 1.71 -22.92 -21.55
N ARG A 99 2.48 -23.33 -20.54
CA ARG A 99 2.14 -23.19 -19.12
C ARG A 99 3.19 -22.32 -18.44
N TYR A 100 2.74 -21.34 -17.66
CA TYR A 100 3.56 -20.49 -16.82
C TYR A 100 3.29 -20.81 -15.34
N GLU A 101 4.36 -21.09 -14.60
CA GLU A 101 4.30 -21.45 -13.19
C GLU A 101 5.62 -21.08 -12.50
N LEU A 102 5.54 -20.40 -11.34
CA LEU A 102 6.69 -20.04 -10.52
C LEU A 102 7.83 -19.34 -11.30
N GLY A 103 7.47 -18.43 -12.22
CA GLY A 103 8.43 -17.71 -13.06
C GLY A 103 8.92 -18.45 -14.30
N ASN A 104 8.50 -19.71 -14.51
CA ASN A 104 8.95 -20.54 -15.62
C ASN A 104 7.87 -20.65 -16.70
N LEU A 105 8.22 -20.28 -17.95
CA LEU A 105 7.37 -20.43 -19.12
C LEU A 105 7.76 -21.70 -19.90
N THR A 106 6.85 -22.67 -19.97
CA THR A 106 7.10 -24.00 -20.58
C THR A 106 6.26 -24.19 -21.84
N ASP A 107 6.89 -24.55 -22.98
CA ASP A 107 6.20 -24.97 -24.21
C ASP A 107 5.56 -26.37 -24.00
N LEU A 108 4.28 -26.52 -24.35
CA LEU A 108 3.52 -27.75 -24.15
C LEU A 108 3.62 -28.74 -25.32
N GLY A 109 4.25 -28.37 -26.42
CA GLY A 109 4.32 -29.20 -27.62
C GLY A 109 3.16 -28.97 -28.60
N THR A 110 3.04 -29.88 -29.56
CA THR A 110 1.97 -29.96 -30.57
C THR A 110 1.57 -31.41 -30.83
N LEU A 111 0.47 -31.62 -31.54
CA LEU A 111 0.04 -32.94 -32.06
C LEU A 111 0.84 -33.38 -33.31
N GLY A 112 2.08 -32.91 -33.46
CA GLY A 112 2.97 -33.21 -34.59
C GLY A 112 3.01 -32.16 -35.70
N GLY A 113 2.13 -31.15 -35.66
CA GLY A 113 2.18 -29.97 -36.54
C GLY A 113 2.98 -28.81 -35.95
N SER A 114 2.84 -27.61 -36.53
CA SER A 114 3.66 -26.45 -36.17
C SER A 114 3.09 -25.57 -35.06
N VAL A 115 1.78 -25.63 -34.79
CA VAL A 115 1.06 -24.65 -33.94
C VAL A 115 0.21 -25.32 -32.86
N SER A 116 0.14 -24.71 -31.68
CA SER A 116 -0.76 -25.06 -30.58
C SER A 116 -1.22 -23.84 -29.80
N TYR A 117 -2.43 -23.92 -29.24
CA TYR A 117 -3.02 -22.90 -28.36
C TYR A 117 -3.65 -23.56 -27.14
N ALA A 118 -3.37 -23.06 -25.94
CA ALA A 118 -4.07 -23.44 -24.72
C ALA A 118 -5.08 -22.35 -24.33
N PHE A 119 -6.30 -22.77 -23.99
CA PHE A 119 -7.40 -21.87 -23.67
C PHE A 119 -7.97 -22.05 -22.28
N ALA A 120 -7.85 -23.24 -21.68
CA ALA A 120 -8.38 -23.48 -20.35
C ALA A 120 -7.50 -24.41 -19.52
N ILE A 121 -7.50 -24.23 -18.19
CA ILE A 121 -6.78 -25.04 -17.21
C ILE A 121 -7.66 -25.31 -15.99
N ASN A 122 -7.66 -26.54 -15.49
CA ASN A 122 -8.39 -26.89 -14.25
C ASN A 122 -7.48 -26.89 -13.01
N SER A 123 -8.07 -27.12 -11.83
CA SER A 123 -7.35 -27.15 -10.54
C SER A 123 -6.26 -28.22 -10.45
N SER A 124 -6.38 -29.30 -11.25
CA SER A 124 -5.39 -30.38 -11.33
C SER A 124 -4.28 -30.11 -12.35
N GLY A 125 -4.25 -28.92 -12.95
CA GLY A 125 -3.25 -28.52 -13.95
C GLY A 125 -3.42 -29.20 -15.32
N GLN A 126 -4.61 -29.74 -15.61
CA GLN A 126 -4.95 -30.29 -16.92
C GLN A 126 -5.39 -29.16 -17.83
N ILE A 127 -4.94 -29.19 -19.09
CA ILE A 127 -5.07 -28.05 -20.01
C ILE A 127 -5.84 -28.48 -21.25
N ALA A 128 -6.77 -27.66 -21.71
CA ALA A 128 -7.50 -27.85 -22.96
C ALA A 128 -7.18 -26.75 -23.96
N GLY A 129 -7.25 -27.10 -25.24
CA GLY A 129 -6.92 -26.20 -26.34
C GLY A 129 -7.01 -26.90 -27.69
N TYR A 130 -6.33 -26.38 -28.71
CA TYR A 130 -6.18 -27.06 -30.00
C TYR A 130 -4.76 -27.02 -30.53
N SER A 131 -4.42 -27.97 -31.39
CA SER A 131 -3.13 -28.05 -32.04
C SER A 131 -3.25 -28.63 -33.44
N ARG A 132 -2.31 -28.25 -34.31
CA ARG A 132 -2.17 -28.89 -35.61
C ARG A 132 -1.56 -30.27 -35.48
N THR A 133 -2.20 -31.25 -36.12
CA THR A 133 -1.68 -32.60 -36.29
C THR A 133 -0.56 -32.63 -37.33
N ALA A 134 0.15 -33.76 -37.45
CA ALA A 134 1.13 -33.97 -38.53
C ALA A 134 0.51 -33.86 -39.94
N ALA A 135 -0.79 -34.13 -40.07
CA ALA A 135 -1.55 -33.95 -41.32
C ALA A 135 -1.95 -32.49 -41.59
N GLY A 136 -1.67 -31.57 -40.66
CA GLY A 136 -2.02 -30.15 -40.76
C GLY A 136 -3.45 -29.81 -40.35
N LEU A 137 -4.21 -30.78 -39.82
CA LEU A 137 -5.58 -30.58 -39.31
C LEU A 137 -5.56 -29.99 -37.89
N GLU A 138 -6.54 -29.16 -37.56
CA GLU A 138 -6.65 -28.52 -36.23
C GLU A 138 -7.56 -29.34 -35.32
N HIS A 139 -6.97 -29.97 -34.31
CA HIS A 139 -7.70 -30.85 -33.40
C HIS A 139 -7.65 -30.33 -31.97
N ALA A 140 -8.77 -30.45 -31.26
CA ALA A 140 -8.88 -30.23 -29.84
C ALA A 140 -7.98 -31.23 -29.10
N PHE A 141 -7.29 -30.75 -28.07
CA PHE A 141 -6.47 -31.58 -27.21
C PHE A 141 -6.83 -31.44 -25.73
N ARG A 142 -6.45 -32.46 -24.96
CA ARG A 142 -6.30 -32.37 -23.50
C ARG A 142 -4.88 -32.76 -23.10
N PHE A 143 -4.18 -31.84 -22.47
CA PHE A 143 -2.83 -32.04 -21.96
C PHE A 143 -2.88 -32.47 -20.49
N SER A 144 -2.29 -33.61 -20.18
CA SER A 144 -2.28 -34.18 -18.84
C SER A 144 -1.07 -35.10 -18.68
N GLY A 145 -0.41 -35.09 -17.52
CA GLY A 145 0.76 -35.92 -17.27
C GLY A 145 1.94 -35.68 -18.22
N GLY A 146 2.06 -34.46 -18.77
CA GLY A 146 3.12 -34.12 -19.73
C GLY A 146 2.81 -34.53 -21.19
N VAL A 147 1.63 -35.08 -21.46
CA VAL A 147 1.24 -35.60 -22.78
C VAL A 147 0.05 -34.84 -23.34
N MET A 148 0.15 -34.41 -24.60
CA MET A 148 -0.93 -33.80 -25.37
C MET A 148 -1.78 -34.91 -26.03
N ASN A 149 -2.99 -35.15 -25.54
CA ASN A 149 -3.90 -36.16 -26.08
C ASN A 149 -4.86 -35.51 -27.07
N ASP A 150 -4.92 -36.04 -28.29
CA ASP A 150 -5.90 -35.66 -29.30
C ASP A 150 -7.31 -36.14 -28.90
N LEU A 151 -8.30 -35.25 -28.96
CA LEU A 151 -9.70 -35.56 -28.63
C LEU A 151 -10.53 -35.98 -29.86
N GLY A 152 -9.97 -35.84 -31.06
CA GLY A 152 -10.63 -36.11 -32.32
C GLY A 152 -11.66 -35.05 -32.72
N THR A 153 -12.61 -35.43 -33.58
CA THR A 153 -13.67 -34.56 -34.11
C THR A 153 -15.02 -35.29 -34.07
N LEU A 154 -16.12 -34.58 -34.35
CA LEU A 154 -17.45 -35.16 -34.61
C LEU A 154 -17.57 -35.80 -36.01
N GLY A 155 -16.45 -36.27 -36.58
CA GLY A 155 -16.35 -36.89 -37.90
C GLY A 155 -15.97 -35.94 -39.05
N GLY A 156 -15.77 -34.65 -38.74
CA GLY A 156 -15.22 -33.65 -39.66
C GLY A 156 -13.70 -33.52 -39.57
N SER A 157 -13.17 -32.42 -40.10
CA SER A 157 -11.73 -32.15 -40.22
C SER A 157 -11.13 -31.35 -39.07
N SER A 158 -11.93 -30.64 -38.28
CA SER A 158 -11.44 -29.70 -37.25
C SER A 158 -12.25 -29.71 -35.95
N SER A 159 -11.58 -29.49 -34.82
CA SER A 159 -12.17 -29.29 -33.49
C SER A 159 -11.32 -28.34 -32.61
N TYR A 160 -11.99 -27.63 -31.69
CA TYR A 160 -11.39 -26.66 -30.79
C TYR A 160 -11.96 -26.83 -29.38
N ALA A 161 -11.10 -26.84 -28.36
CA ALA A 161 -11.51 -26.88 -26.97
C ALA A 161 -11.25 -25.54 -26.27
N PHE A 162 -12.26 -25.01 -25.60
CA PHE A 162 -12.22 -23.69 -24.95
C PHE A 162 -12.45 -23.74 -23.44
N GLY A 163 -13.08 -24.80 -22.92
CA GLY A 163 -13.32 -24.97 -21.49
C GLY A 163 -12.94 -26.36 -20.98
N ILE A 164 -12.48 -26.44 -19.74
CA ILE A 164 -12.25 -27.70 -19.01
C ILE A 164 -12.69 -27.55 -17.56
N ASN A 165 -13.36 -28.56 -17.00
CA ASN A 165 -13.72 -28.58 -15.57
C ASN A 165 -12.79 -29.49 -14.75
N ASP A 166 -12.96 -29.52 -13.43
CA ASP A 166 -12.12 -30.31 -12.52
C ASP A 166 -12.31 -31.82 -12.64
N ASN A 167 -13.42 -32.27 -13.25
CA ASN A 167 -13.63 -33.67 -13.62
C ASN A 167 -12.86 -34.05 -14.90
N GLY A 168 -12.16 -33.11 -15.53
CA GLY A 168 -11.39 -33.30 -16.77
C GLY A 168 -12.26 -33.35 -18.02
N GLU A 169 -13.51 -32.91 -17.94
CA GLU A 169 -14.43 -32.83 -19.06
C GLU A 169 -14.17 -31.55 -19.86
N VAL A 170 -14.22 -31.66 -21.18
CA VAL A 170 -13.81 -30.57 -22.09
C VAL A 170 -15.00 -30.12 -22.93
N ALA A 171 -15.18 -28.81 -23.06
CA ALA A 171 -16.20 -28.21 -23.91
C ALA A 171 -15.57 -27.41 -25.04
N GLY A 172 -16.23 -27.38 -26.20
CA GLY A 172 -15.69 -26.72 -27.39
C GLY A 172 -16.61 -26.79 -28.61
N GLY A 173 -16.03 -26.60 -29.79
CA GLY A 173 -16.72 -26.72 -31.09
C GLY A 173 -16.02 -27.72 -32.02
N SER A 174 -16.79 -28.44 -32.83
CA SER A 174 -16.25 -29.40 -33.81
C SER A 174 -17.07 -29.42 -35.09
N THR A 175 -16.37 -29.59 -36.20
CA THR A 175 -16.98 -29.93 -37.48
C THR A 175 -17.52 -31.36 -37.47
N THR A 176 -18.68 -31.55 -38.09
CA THR A 176 -19.31 -32.87 -38.27
C THR A 176 -18.90 -33.49 -39.60
N ARG A 177 -19.39 -34.71 -39.88
CA ARG A 177 -19.07 -35.47 -41.09
C ARG A 177 -19.19 -34.62 -42.36
N PHE A 178 -18.13 -34.64 -43.17
CA PHE A 178 -17.98 -33.86 -44.41
C PHE A 178 -17.97 -32.34 -44.22
N ASP A 179 -17.70 -31.86 -43.00
CA ASP A 179 -17.63 -30.44 -42.64
C ASP A 179 -18.93 -29.68 -42.96
N LEU A 180 -20.07 -30.38 -42.87
CA LEU A 180 -21.38 -29.80 -43.19
C LEU A 180 -21.91 -28.87 -42.09
N GLU A 181 -21.49 -29.09 -40.84
CA GLU A 181 -22.00 -28.39 -39.67
C GLU A 181 -20.89 -28.13 -38.67
N TYR A 182 -21.02 -27.07 -37.87
CA TYR A 182 -20.17 -26.77 -36.72
C TYR A 182 -21.00 -26.82 -35.45
N ARG A 183 -20.62 -27.71 -34.52
CA ARG A 183 -21.45 -28.03 -33.35
C ARG A 183 -20.65 -27.92 -32.06
N ALA A 184 -21.30 -27.37 -31.04
CA ALA A 184 -20.82 -27.41 -29.68
C ALA A 184 -20.72 -28.87 -29.22
N PHE A 185 -19.65 -29.21 -28.53
CA PHE A 185 -19.45 -30.54 -27.97
C PHE A 185 -19.14 -30.50 -26.47
N ARG A 186 -19.38 -31.63 -25.82
CA ARG A 186 -18.82 -32.00 -24.51
C ARG A 186 -18.09 -33.33 -24.63
N TRP A 187 -16.79 -33.32 -24.37
CA TRP A 187 -15.96 -34.51 -24.30
C TRP A 187 -15.91 -35.01 -22.86
N SER A 188 -16.33 -36.26 -22.66
CA SER A 188 -16.32 -36.93 -21.36
C SER A 188 -16.20 -38.43 -21.59
N GLY A 189 -15.49 -39.14 -20.70
CA GLY A 189 -15.29 -40.58 -20.80
C GLY A 189 -14.65 -41.05 -22.12
N GLY A 190 -13.77 -40.26 -22.72
CA GLY A 190 -13.10 -40.60 -23.98
C GLY A 190 -13.91 -40.31 -25.25
N THR A 191 -15.14 -39.80 -25.13
CA THR A 191 -16.06 -39.60 -26.26
C THR A 191 -16.46 -38.14 -26.41
N MET A 192 -16.46 -37.63 -27.65
CA MET A 192 -16.96 -36.30 -28.00
C MET A 192 -18.47 -36.35 -28.28
N ASN A 193 -19.28 -35.72 -27.44
CA ASN A 193 -20.74 -35.71 -27.56
C ASN A 193 -21.20 -34.37 -28.15
N ASN A 194 -21.98 -34.41 -29.23
CA ASN A 194 -22.62 -33.24 -29.83
C ASN A 194 -23.74 -32.70 -28.91
N LEU A 195 -23.75 -31.39 -28.64
CA LEU A 195 -24.76 -30.73 -27.79
C LEU A 195 -25.95 -30.15 -28.58
N GLY A 196 -25.92 -30.18 -29.90
CA GLY A 196 -26.98 -29.67 -30.78
C GLY A 196 -26.98 -28.15 -30.90
N THR A 197 -28.15 -27.57 -31.15
CA THR A 197 -28.40 -26.13 -31.32
C THR A 197 -29.71 -25.72 -30.63
N LEU A 198 -29.98 -24.42 -30.57
CA LEU A 198 -31.27 -23.82 -30.19
C LEU A 198 -32.32 -23.95 -31.33
N GLY A 199 -32.51 -25.16 -31.83
CA GLY A 199 -33.58 -25.52 -32.77
C GLY A 199 -33.25 -25.36 -34.25
N SER A 200 -32.17 -24.65 -34.62
CA SER A 200 -31.75 -24.52 -36.02
C SER A 200 -30.99 -25.76 -36.51
N ILE A 201 -31.59 -26.51 -37.45
CA ILE A 201 -30.96 -27.70 -38.04
C ILE A 201 -29.73 -27.36 -38.90
N TYR A 202 -29.67 -26.17 -39.48
CA TYR A 202 -28.51 -25.68 -40.26
C TYR A 202 -27.60 -24.75 -39.46
N GLY A 203 -27.95 -24.47 -38.21
CA GLY A 203 -27.26 -23.51 -37.37
C GLY A 203 -25.93 -24.01 -36.84
N SER A 204 -25.05 -23.09 -36.49
CA SER A 204 -23.82 -23.38 -35.75
C SER A 204 -24.05 -23.29 -34.24
N SER A 205 -23.23 -24.00 -33.48
CA SER A 205 -23.10 -23.79 -32.04
C SER A 205 -21.66 -23.97 -31.60
N GLU A 206 -21.28 -23.27 -30.54
CA GLU A 206 -19.94 -23.34 -29.97
C GLU A 206 -20.00 -23.15 -28.46
N ALA A 207 -19.27 -23.98 -27.72
CA ALA A 207 -19.17 -23.89 -26.27
C ALA A 207 -17.85 -23.22 -25.87
N TYR A 208 -17.93 -22.22 -24.99
CA TYR A 208 -16.76 -21.48 -24.51
C TYR A 208 -16.34 -21.86 -23.10
N ALA A 209 -17.28 -22.24 -22.22
CA ALA A 209 -16.95 -22.60 -20.84
C ALA A 209 -17.81 -23.75 -20.30
N ILE A 210 -17.28 -24.43 -19.29
CA ILE A 210 -17.93 -25.52 -18.57
C ILE A 210 -17.60 -25.41 -17.08
N ASN A 211 -18.60 -25.49 -16.20
CA ASN A 211 -18.36 -25.52 -14.75
C ASN A 211 -18.27 -26.97 -14.20
N ASN A 212 -17.92 -27.09 -12.92
CA ASN A 212 -17.76 -28.39 -12.25
C ASN A 212 -19.05 -29.21 -12.11
N SER A 213 -20.22 -28.58 -12.26
CA SER A 213 -21.52 -29.27 -12.34
C SER A 213 -21.84 -29.78 -13.75
N GLY A 214 -20.91 -29.63 -14.70
CA GLY A 214 -21.07 -30.06 -16.09
C GLY A 214 -21.95 -29.13 -16.93
N VAL A 215 -22.25 -27.93 -16.43
CA VAL A 215 -23.04 -26.94 -17.16
C VAL A 215 -22.14 -26.27 -18.20
N VAL A 216 -22.54 -26.34 -19.46
CA VAL A 216 -21.81 -25.76 -20.60
C VAL A 216 -22.49 -24.48 -21.06
N VAL A 217 -21.71 -23.45 -21.38
CA VAL A 217 -22.22 -22.17 -21.93
C VAL A 217 -21.50 -21.79 -23.22
N GLY A 218 -22.16 -21.01 -24.06
CA GLY A 218 -21.63 -20.59 -25.34
C GLY A 218 -22.66 -19.81 -26.15
N PHE A 219 -22.61 -19.95 -27.47
CA PHE A 219 -23.64 -19.44 -28.37
C PHE A 219 -24.16 -20.51 -29.33
N SER A 220 -25.39 -20.32 -29.80
CA SER A 220 -26.00 -21.13 -30.85
C SER A 220 -26.90 -20.28 -31.71
N ASP A 221 -26.94 -20.59 -33.00
CA ASP A 221 -27.93 -20.01 -33.91
C ASP A 221 -29.33 -20.48 -33.50
N ALA A 222 -30.25 -19.53 -33.38
CA ALA A 222 -31.66 -19.78 -33.18
C ALA A 222 -32.41 -19.87 -34.54
N LEU A 223 -33.68 -20.26 -34.49
CA LEU A 223 -34.54 -20.41 -35.67
C LEU A 223 -34.77 -19.12 -36.47
N ASP A 224 -34.55 -17.96 -35.83
CA ASP A 224 -34.63 -16.63 -36.43
C ASP A 224 -33.29 -16.17 -37.05
N PHE A 225 -32.30 -17.07 -37.14
CA PHE A 225 -30.95 -16.82 -37.66
C PHE A 225 -30.14 -15.79 -36.84
N THR A 226 -30.45 -15.66 -35.56
CA THR A 226 -29.68 -14.84 -34.61
C THR A 226 -28.86 -15.69 -33.66
N ASP A 227 -27.72 -15.17 -33.19
CA ASP A 227 -26.86 -15.87 -32.23
C ASP A 227 -27.38 -15.63 -30.82
N ARG A 228 -27.71 -16.71 -30.11
CA ARG A 228 -28.21 -16.66 -28.74
C ARG A 228 -27.20 -17.28 -27.78
N ALA A 229 -26.94 -16.56 -26.69
CA ALA A 229 -26.19 -17.11 -25.58
C ALA A 229 -26.98 -18.28 -24.99
N PHE A 230 -26.33 -19.43 -24.80
CA PHE A 230 -26.99 -20.61 -24.24
C PHE A 230 -26.36 -21.10 -22.95
N ARG A 231 -27.15 -21.87 -22.20
CA ARG A 231 -26.70 -22.76 -21.12
C ARG A 231 -27.23 -24.17 -21.36
N HIS A 232 -26.38 -25.20 -21.20
CA HIS A 232 -26.73 -26.60 -21.40
C HIS A 232 -26.44 -27.42 -20.15
N THR A 233 -27.45 -28.12 -19.62
CA THR A 233 -27.38 -28.89 -18.35
C THR A 233 -27.36 -30.41 -18.53
N GLY A 234 -27.10 -30.88 -19.75
CA GLY A 234 -27.03 -32.32 -20.08
C GLY A 234 -28.24 -32.85 -20.85
N THR A 235 -29.32 -32.07 -20.96
CA THR A 235 -30.54 -32.46 -21.69
C THR A 235 -30.74 -31.67 -22.98
N ALA A 236 -30.81 -30.34 -22.89
CA ALA A 236 -31.01 -29.44 -24.02
C ALA A 236 -30.38 -28.07 -23.76
N MET A 237 -30.18 -27.29 -24.82
CA MET A 237 -29.77 -25.89 -24.73
C MET A 237 -30.94 -25.01 -24.25
N GLN A 238 -30.66 -24.15 -23.29
CA GLN A 238 -31.54 -23.09 -22.82
C GLN A 238 -31.02 -21.75 -23.35
N ASP A 239 -31.89 -20.98 -24.02
CA ASP A 239 -31.62 -19.60 -24.41
C ASP A 239 -31.60 -18.69 -23.16
N LEU A 240 -30.57 -17.84 -23.05
CA LEU A 240 -30.39 -16.88 -21.96
C LEU A 240 -31.00 -15.51 -22.24
N GLY A 241 -31.48 -15.27 -23.47
CA GLY A 241 -31.99 -13.99 -23.95
C GLY A 241 -30.90 -13.05 -24.45
N THR A 242 -31.27 -11.78 -24.66
CA THR A 242 -30.36 -10.69 -25.07
C THR A 242 -30.66 -9.42 -24.27
N LEU A 243 -29.81 -8.40 -24.39
CA LEU A 243 -30.05 -7.04 -23.91
C LEU A 243 -30.99 -6.23 -24.83
N GLY A 244 -31.79 -6.92 -25.64
CA GLY A 244 -32.75 -6.34 -26.58
C GLY A 244 -32.28 -6.30 -28.03
N GLY A 245 -30.99 -6.52 -28.30
CA GLY A 245 -30.44 -6.68 -29.64
C GLY A 245 -30.55 -8.12 -30.18
N ASN A 246 -29.92 -8.34 -31.33
CA ASN A 246 -30.00 -9.60 -32.06
C ASN A 246 -28.97 -10.66 -31.60
N TYR A 247 -27.78 -10.26 -31.15
CA TYR A 247 -26.72 -11.24 -30.84
C TYR A 247 -26.28 -11.20 -29.37
N ALA A 248 -26.08 -12.38 -28.79
CA ALA A 248 -25.49 -12.57 -27.47
C ALA A 248 -24.58 -13.82 -27.41
N TYR A 249 -23.49 -13.73 -26.64
CA TYR A 249 -22.50 -14.78 -26.47
C TYR A 249 -22.15 -14.92 -24.99
N ALA A 250 -22.20 -16.14 -24.45
CA ALA A 250 -21.74 -16.46 -23.10
C ALA A 250 -20.30 -16.99 -23.14
N PHE A 251 -19.39 -16.36 -22.41
CA PHE A 251 -17.96 -16.69 -22.41
C PHE A 251 -17.49 -17.35 -21.11
N GLY A 252 -18.08 -17.02 -19.97
CA GLY A 252 -17.66 -17.53 -18.66
C GLY A 252 -18.84 -17.99 -17.80
N ILE A 253 -18.59 -18.95 -16.90
CA ILE A 253 -19.55 -19.45 -15.92
C ILE A 253 -18.83 -19.86 -14.63
N ASN A 254 -19.32 -19.40 -13.47
CA ASN A 254 -18.78 -19.81 -12.17
C ASN A 254 -19.52 -21.02 -11.56
N SER A 255 -19.05 -21.50 -10.40
CA SER A 255 -19.62 -22.68 -9.74
C SER A 255 -21.07 -22.47 -9.26
N SER A 256 -21.45 -21.22 -8.95
CA SER A 256 -22.80 -20.83 -8.55
C SER A 256 -23.76 -20.62 -9.74
N GLY A 257 -23.28 -20.75 -10.98
CA GLY A 257 -24.10 -20.60 -12.19
C GLY A 257 -24.32 -19.16 -12.62
N ILE A 258 -23.50 -18.21 -12.14
CA ILE A 258 -23.41 -16.87 -12.74
C ILE A 258 -22.72 -17.03 -14.10
N ILE A 259 -23.35 -16.51 -15.14
CA ILE A 259 -22.84 -16.56 -16.52
C ILE A 259 -22.53 -15.15 -16.98
N VAL A 260 -21.41 -14.95 -17.67
CA VAL A 260 -20.99 -13.66 -18.20
C VAL A 260 -20.67 -13.75 -19.68
N GLY A 261 -20.77 -12.62 -20.36
CA GLY A 261 -20.56 -12.55 -21.80
C GLY A 261 -20.77 -11.16 -22.37
N GLY A 262 -21.16 -11.09 -23.63
CA GLY A 262 -21.54 -9.85 -24.30
C GLY A 262 -22.84 -9.99 -25.11
N SER A 263 -23.63 -8.91 -25.18
CA SER A 263 -24.87 -8.85 -25.96
C SER A 263 -25.05 -7.46 -26.54
N TYR A 264 -25.63 -7.39 -27.74
CA TYR A 264 -26.02 -6.12 -28.33
C TYR A 264 -27.23 -5.49 -27.61
N ASP A 265 -27.21 -4.15 -27.55
CA ASP A 265 -28.34 -3.34 -27.12
C ASP A 265 -29.49 -3.32 -28.16
N THR A 266 -30.61 -2.69 -27.82
CA THR A 266 -31.83 -2.68 -28.65
C THR A 266 -31.66 -2.10 -30.06
N ASN A 267 -30.56 -1.38 -30.33
CA ASN A 267 -30.30 -0.79 -31.64
C ASN A 267 -29.21 -1.54 -32.42
N ASP A 268 -28.64 -2.61 -31.85
CA ASP A 268 -27.47 -3.33 -32.36
C ASP A 268 -26.26 -2.42 -32.61
N ILE A 269 -26.10 -1.39 -31.78
CA ILE A 269 -24.99 -0.44 -31.90
C ILE A 269 -23.87 -0.82 -30.95
N ASN A 270 -24.21 -1.01 -29.68
CA ASN A 270 -23.22 -1.23 -28.63
C ASN A 270 -23.24 -2.69 -28.20
N PHE A 271 -22.06 -3.32 -28.20
CA PHE A 271 -21.89 -4.65 -27.65
C PHE A 271 -21.52 -4.51 -26.17
N LEU A 272 -22.41 -4.92 -25.27
CA LEU A 272 -22.29 -4.66 -23.84
C LEU A 272 -22.07 -5.95 -23.07
N ALA A 273 -21.12 -5.89 -22.13
CA ALA A 273 -20.88 -6.98 -21.19
C ALA A 273 -22.15 -7.23 -20.38
N PHE A 274 -22.50 -8.49 -20.17
CA PHE A 274 -23.63 -8.86 -19.33
C PHE A 274 -23.23 -9.80 -18.20
N ARG A 275 -24.07 -9.81 -17.17
CA ARG A 275 -24.16 -10.85 -16.16
C ARG A 275 -25.55 -11.47 -16.20
N TRP A 276 -25.62 -12.79 -16.30
CA TRP A 276 -26.84 -13.58 -16.21
C TRP A 276 -26.86 -14.34 -14.90
N ALA A 277 -27.89 -14.10 -14.10
CA ALA A 277 -28.12 -14.82 -12.84
C ALA A 277 -29.61 -14.81 -12.50
N ASN A 278 -30.08 -15.85 -11.81
CA ASN A 278 -31.47 -15.98 -11.39
C ASN A 278 -32.48 -15.81 -12.54
N GLY A 279 -32.14 -16.28 -13.74
CA GLY A 279 -33.02 -16.21 -14.92
C GLY A 279 -32.94 -14.91 -15.72
N THR A 280 -32.15 -13.93 -15.29
CA THR A 280 -32.17 -12.57 -15.87
C THR A 280 -30.79 -12.16 -16.38
N MET A 281 -30.74 -11.62 -17.60
CA MET A 281 -29.58 -10.94 -18.16
C MET A 281 -29.57 -9.47 -17.77
N SER A 282 -28.44 -8.95 -17.29
CA SER A 282 -28.26 -7.54 -16.93
C SER A 282 -26.95 -7.00 -17.50
N SER A 283 -27.00 -5.80 -18.10
CA SER A 283 -25.80 -5.13 -18.60
C SER A 283 -24.88 -4.68 -17.46
N LEU A 284 -23.58 -4.77 -17.67
CA LEU A 284 -22.55 -4.21 -16.78
C LEU A 284 -22.19 -2.76 -17.14
N GLY A 285 -22.66 -2.27 -18.30
CA GLY A 285 -22.34 -0.93 -18.81
C GLY A 285 -20.93 -0.79 -19.38
N VAL A 286 -20.49 0.46 -19.51
CA VAL A 286 -19.16 0.89 -19.99
C VAL A 286 -18.71 2.10 -19.17
N LEU A 287 -17.39 2.31 -19.06
CA LEU A 287 -16.84 3.54 -18.49
C LEU A 287 -16.88 4.70 -19.49
N SER A 288 -16.78 5.93 -18.98
CA SER A 288 -16.72 7.13 -19.81
C SER A 288 -15.54 7.05 -20.79
N GLY A 289 -15.78 7.36 -22.07
CA GLY A 289 -14.78 7.21 -23.14
C GLY A 289 -14.81 5.86 -23.87
N PHE A 290 -15.62 4.90 -23.39
CA PHE A 290 -15.82 3.60 -24.01
C PHE A 290 -17.25 3.45 -24.56
N VAL A 291 -17.39 2.68 -25.64
CA VAL A 291 -18.66 2.46 -26.35
C VAL A 291 -19.13 1.01 -26.30
N SER A 292 -18.24 0.07 -25.99
CA SER A 292 -18.60 -1.35 -25.87
C SER A 292 -17.78 -2.03 -24.78
N SER A 293 -18.30 -3.13 -24.25
CA SER A 293 -17.66 -3.96 -23.23
C SER A 293 -17.93 -5.44 -23.48
N THR A 294 -17.02 -6.30 -23.04
CA THR A 294 -17.19 -7.76 -23.09
C THR A 294 -16.61 -8.37 -21.84
N ALA A 295 -17.42 -9.15 -21.11
CA ALA A 295 -16.96 -9.94 -19.97
C ALA A 295 -16.48 -11.31 -20.44
N PHE A 296 -15.27 -11.71 -20.06
CA PHE A 296 -14.69 -12.99 -20.46
C PHE A 296 -14.78 -14.05 -19.36
N ASP A 297 -14.65 -13.65 -18.10
CA ASP A 297 -14.61 -14.60 -16.99
C ASP A 297 -15.19 -14.03 -15.69
N VAL A 298 -15.60 -14.93 -14.80
CA VAL A 298 -16.21 -14.63 -13.50
C VAL A 298 -15.74 -15.64 -12.45
N ASN A 299 -15.16 -15.16 -11.35
CA ASN A 299 -14.79 -16.04 -10.24
C ASN A 299 -15.98 -16.39 -9.33
N ASP A 300 -15.76 -17.28 -8.37
CA ASP A 300 -16.80 -17.75 -7.45
C ASP A 300 -17.30 -16.68 -6.47
N ALA A 301 -16.54 -15.62 -6.23
CA ALA A 301 -17.01 -14.43 -5.50
C ALA A 301 -17.89 -13.50 -6.35
N GLY A 302 -18.08 -13.81 -7.64
CA GLY A 302 -18.88 -13.02 -8.58
C GLY A 302 -18.13 -11.80 -9.13
N VAL A 303 -16.81 -11.76 -9.01
CA VAL A 303 -15.96 -10.71 -9.61
C VAL A 303 -15.75 -11.05 -11.08
N ILE A 304 -15.99 -10.07 -11.95
CA ILE A 304 -16.00 -10.26 -13.40
C ILE A 304 -14.85 -9.45 -14.02
N VAL A 305 -14.18 -10.02 -15.01
CA VAL A 305 -13.13 -9.33 -15.77
C VAL A 305 -13.42 -9.34 -17.27
N GLY A 306 -12.85 -8.37 -17.99
CA GLY A 306 -13.06 -8.28 -19.41
C GLY A 306 -12.31 -7.15 -20.10
N ARG A 307 -12.89 -6.68 -21.20
CA ARG A 307 -12.37 -5.62 -22.07
C ARG A 307 -13.42 -4.56 -22.33
N MET A 308 -12.99 -3.31 -22.45
CA MET A 308 -13.76 -2.17 -22.94
C MET A 308 -13.14 -1.64 -24.23
N GLU A 309 -13.99 -1.30 -25.19
CA GLU A 309 -13.61 -0.75 -26.49
C GLU A 309 -13.95 0.74 -26.56
N PRO A 310 -12.97 1.62 -26.82
CA PRO A 310 -13.24 3.03 -27.04
C PRO A 310 -13.68 3.30 -28.48
N GLU A 311 -14.07 4.55 -28.77
CA GLU A 311 -14.17 4.99 -30.16
C GLU A 311 -12.79 4.95 -30.83
N SER A 312 -12.73 4.40 -32.05
CA SER A 312 -11.51 4.38 -32.85
C SER A 312 -10.97 5.81 -33.04
N PRO A 313 -9.65 6.05 -32.87
CA PRO A 313 -8.55 5.06 -32.92
C PRO A 313 -7.95 4.68 -31.54
N ALA A 314 -8.63 4.94 -30.43
CA ALA A 314 -8.08 4.66 -29.11
C ALA A 314 -7.93 3.14 -28.83
N ALA A 315 -7.02 2.78 -27.92
CA ALA A 315 -6.75 1.39 -27.57
C ALA A 315 -7.75 0.85 -26.54
N ALA A 316 -8.07 -0.44 -26.65
CA ALA A 316 -8.92 -1.11 -25.68
C ALA A 316 -8.27 -1.22 -24.30
N HIS A 317 -9.10 -1.21 -23.26
CA HIS A 317 -8.67 -1.30 -21.86
C HIS A 317 -9.32 -2.50 -21.16
N ALA A 318 -8.55 -3.17 -20.30
CA ALA A 318 -9.05 -4.25 -19.46
C ALA A 318 -9.88 -3.67 -18.30
N PHE A 319 -10.96 -4.35 -17.90
CA PHE A 319 -11.77 -3.94 -16.75
C PHE A 319 -11.87 -5.01 -15.68
N LEU A 320 -12.14 -4.56 -14.46
CA LEU A 320 -12.60 -5.34 -13.31
C LEU A 320 -13.99 -4.85 -12.91
N TYR A 321 -14.91 -5.76 -12.61
CA TYR A 321 -16.24 -5.45 -12.13
C TYR A 321 -16.50 -6.14 -10.79
N LEU A 322 -16.70 -5.33 -9.75
CA LEU A 322 -16.88 -5.75 -8.36
C LEU A 322 -17.94 -4.87 -7.69
N GLY A 323 -18.85 -5.48 -6.92
CA GLY A 323 -19.83 -4.72 -6.14
C GLY A 323 -20.69 -3.77 -6.99
N ASN A 324 -21.09 -4.23 -8.19
CA ASN A 324 -21.81 -3.47 -9.21
C ASN A 324 -21.06 -2.28 -9.81
N THR A 325 -19.74 -2.18 -9.60
CA THR A 325 -18.90 -1.09 -10.10
C THR A 325 -17.86 -1.61 -11.08
N MET A 326 -17.76 -0.99 -12.26
CA MET A 326 -16.69 -1.22 -13.22
C MET A 326 -15.49 -0.32 -12.92
N VAL A 327 -14.29 -0.86 -13.00
CA VAL A 327 -13.02 -0.16 -12.79
C VAL A 327 -12.07 -0.49 -13.93
N ASP A 328 -11.36 0.50 -14.45
CA ASP A 328 -10.29 0.31 -15.42
C ASP A 328 -9.07 -0.31 -14.72
N LEU A 329 -8.60 -1.47 -15.18
CA LEU A 329 -7.45 -2.15 -14.57
C LEU A 329 -6.15 -1.34 -14.73
N ASN A 330 -6.07 -0.44 -15.71
CA ASN A 330 -4.92 0.45 -15.88
C ASN A 330 -4.77 1.43 -14.72
N ASP A 331 -5.88 1.82 -14.08
CA ASP A 331 -5.87 2.70 -12.91
C ASP A 331 -5.43 1.96 -11.63
N LEU A 332 -5.31 0.62 -11.69
CA LEU A 332 -4.99 -0.22 -10.54
C LEU A 332 -3.54 -0.71 -10.51
N ILE A 333 -2.73 -0.33 -11.50
CA ILE A 333 -1.29 -0.66 -11.58
C ILE A 333 -0.44 0.61 -11.46
N ALA A 334 0.89 0.46 -11.48
CA ALA A 334 1.79 1.58 -11.30
C ALA A 334 1.81 2.52 -12.51
N ASP A 335 1.68 3.83 -12.25
CA ASP A 335 2.05 4.86 -13.22
C ASP A 335 3.48 4.62 -13.70
N GLY A 336 3.70 4.73 -15.02
CA GLY A 336 5.01 4.48 -15.61
C GLY A 336 5.47 3.01 -15.59
N SER A 337 4.59 2.06 -15.28
CA SER A 337 4.90 0.61 -15.36
C SER A 337 5.30 0.14 -16.76
N GLY A 338 5.02 0.94 -17.80
CA GLY A 338 5.24 0.57 -19.21
C GLY A 338 4.12 -0.28 -19.80
N TRP A 339 3.10 -0.62 -19.01
CA TRP A 339 1.94 -1.42 -19.41
C TRP A 339 0.75 -0.55 -19.79
N VAL A 340 0.05 -0.99 -20.83
CA VAL A 340 -1.36 -0.71 -21.09
C VAL A 340 -2.07 -2.06 -21.16
N LEU A 341 -2.90 -2.35 -20.18
CA LEU A 341 -3.66 -3.59 -20.07
C LEU A 341 -4.85 -3.52 -21.03
N ASN A 342 -4.84 -4.35 -22.08
CA ASN A 342 -5.83 -4.25 -23.15
C ASN A 342 -7.04 -5.15 -22.93
N GLU A 343 -6.84 -6.33 -22.36
CA GLU A 343 -7.91 -7.27 -22.02
C GLU A 343 -7.51 -8.16 -20.84
N ALA A 344 -8.46 -8.40 -19.94
CA ALA A 344 -8.35 -9.41 -18.89
C ALA A 344 -9.19 -10.63 -19.27
N ARG A 345 -8.56 -11.80 -19.40
CA ARG A 345 -9.17 -13.01 -19.95
C ARG A 345 -9.67 -13.99 -18.90
N ALA A 346 -9.00 -14.08 -17.76
CA ALA A 346 -9.42 -14.95 -16.66
C ALA A 346 -9.05 -14.39 -15.29
N ILE A 347 -9.80 -14.80 -14.27
CA ILE A 347 -9.64 -14.42 -12.87
C ILE A 347 -9.84 -15.62 -11.95
N ASN A 348 -8.87 -15.89 -11.07
CA ASN A 348 -8.99 -16.97 -10.09
C ASN A 348 -9.68 -16.51 -8.78
N SER A 349 -9.92 -17.45 -7.85
CA SER A 349 -10.55 -17.15 -6.55
C SER A 349 -9.68 -16.25 -5.66
N GLY A 350 -8.35 -16.30 -5.85
CA GLY A 350 -7.37 -15.43 -5.22
C GLY A 350 -7.29 -14.01 -5.82
N GLY A 351 -8.17 -13.68 -6.75
CA GLY A 351 -8.24 -12.37 -7.41
C GLY A 351 -7.06 -12.09 -8.35
N GLN A 352 -6.25 -13.08 -8.69
CA GLN A 352 -5.22 -12.91 -9.71
C GLN A 352 -5.88 -12.88 -11.08
N ILE A 353 -5.41 -11.98 -11.95
CA ILE A 353 -6.00 -11.74 -13.26
C ILE A 353 -4.93 -11.97 -14.32
N VAL A 354 -5.25 -12.78 -15.32
CA VAL A 354 -4.40 -12.97 -16.51
C VAL A 354 -5.03 -12.26 -17.69
N GLY A 355 -4.20 -11.72 -18.56
CA GLY A 355 -4.66 -11.15 -19.81
C GLY A 355 -3.54 -10.79 -20.76
N THR A 356 -3.86 -9.93 -21.71
CA THR A 356 -2.90 -9.43 -22.70
C THR A 356 -2.90 -7.91 -22.68
N GLY A 357 -1.71 -7.32 -22.73
CA GLY A 357 -1.49 -5.90 -22.78
C GLY A 357 -0.37 -5.51 -23.73
N THR A 358 -0.19 -4.21 -23.88
CA THR A 358 0.95 -3.60 -24.55
C THR A 358 1.98 -3.22 -23.49
N TYR A 359 3.13 -3.88 -23.51
CA TYR A 359 4.27 -3.59 -22.65
C TYR A 359 5.43 -3.08 -23.49
N ASN A 360 5.86 -1.83 -23.28
CA ASN A 360 6.94 -1.20 -24.04
C ASN A 360 6.79 -1.40 -25.57
N SER A 361 5.59 -1.11 -26.08
CA SER A 361 5.18 -1.25 -27.49
C SER A 361 5.10 -2.69 -28.04
N LYS A 362 5.15 -3.71 -27.18
CA LYS A 362 5.00 -5.11 -27.59
C LYS A 362 3.79 -5.75 -26.93
N THR A 363 3.11 -6.63 -27.64
CA THR A 363 2.03 -7.44 -27.08
C THR A 363 2.61 -8.49 -26.13
N ARG A 364 2.13 -8.50 -24.89
CA ARG A 364 2.62 -9.38 -23.82
C ARG A 364 1.47 -9.90 -22.96
N ALA A 365 1.59 -11.16 -22.55
CA ALA A 365 0.78 -11.72 -21.50
C ALA A 365 1.22 -11.14 -20.14
N PHE A 366 0.25 -10.76 -19.32
CA PHE A 366 0.49 -10.28 -17.96
C PHE A 366 -0.18 -11.19 -16.92
N LEU A 367 0.37 -11.17 -15.71
CA LEU A 367 -0.27 -11.66 -14.50
C LEU A 367 -0.39 -10.50 -13.51
N LEU A 368 -1.61 -10.11 -13.17
CA LEU A 368 -1.90 -9.18 -12.07
C LEU A 368 -2.09 -9.96 -10.78
N THR A 369 -1.40 -9.55 -9.73
CA THR A 369 -1.57 -10.10 -8.38
C THR A 369 -2.01 -8.98 -7.43
N PRO A 370 -3.08 -9.17 -6.63
CA PRO A 370 -3.50 -8.16 -5.67
C PRO A 370 -2.34 -7.71 -4.77
N ASN A 371 -2.10 -6.41 -4.71
CA ASN A 371 -1.07 -5.78 -3.89
C ASN A 371 -1.51 -5.64 -2.42
N ALA A 372 -2.82 -5.71 -2.16
CA ALA A 372 -3.38 -5.71 -0.82
C ALA A 372 -4.15 -7.00 -0.54
N ARG A 373 -3.95 -7.55 0.66
CA ARG A 373 -4.79 -8.59 1.26
C ARG A 373 -5.62 -7.93 2.35
N PHE A 374 -6.92 -8.19 2.33
CA PHE A 374 -7.85 -7.60 3.28
C PHE A 374 -8.26 -8.65 4.31
N TRP A 375 -8.14 -8.32 5.59
CA TRP A 375 -8.65 -9.19 6.64
C TRP A 375 -10.16 -9.33 6.51
N SER A 376 -10.66 -10.57 6.49
CA SER A 376 -12.07 -10.89 6.24
C SER A 376 -12.77 -11.58 7.40
N ASN A 377 -12.03 -12.03 8.43
CA ASN A 377 -12.60 -12.78 9.55
C ASN A 377 -12.95 -11.86 10.75
N PRO A 378 -14.24 -11.50 10.95
CA PRO A 378 -14.66 -10.61 12.04
C PRO A 378 -14.57 -11.25 13.43
N ALA A 379 -14.40 -12.59 13.53
CA ALA A 379 -14.20 -13.27 14.81
C ALA A 379 -12.72 -13.27 15.26
N GLY A 380 -11.81 -12.84 14.39
CA GLY A 380 -10.38 -12.95 14.62
C GLY A 380 -9.82 -14.35 14.36
N GLY A 381 -8.50 -14.50 14.45
CA GLY A 381 -7.82 -15.75 14.17
C GLY A 381 -6.35 -15.56 13.82
N ALA A 382 -5.69 -16.63 13.37
CA ALA A 382 -4.27 -16.59 13.02
C ALA A 382 -3.99 -15.74 11.77
N PHE A 383 -2.98 -14.87 11.82
CA PHE A 383 -2.49 -14.10 10.67
C PHE A 383 -2.13 -15.02 9.50
N ALA A 384 -1.49 -16.16 9.81
CA ALA A 384 -1.01 -17.14 8.84
C ALA A 384 -2.11 -18.05 8.25
N ALA A 385 -3.37 -17.92 8.68
CA ALA A 385 -4.46 -18.71 8.10
C ALA A 385 -5.03 -18.00 6.85
N ALA A 386 -4.80 -18.58 5.67
CA ALA A 386 -5.24 -18.01 4.39
C ALA A 386 -6.75 -17.71 4.33
N GLY A 387 -7.58 -18.51 5.01
CA GLY A 387 -9.04 -18.31 5.09
C GLY A 387 -9.48 -17.08 5.86
N ASN A 388 -8.59 -16.41 6.60
CA ASN A 388 -8.88 -15.16 7.30
C ASN A 388 -8.73 -13.91 6.41
N TRP A 389 -8.34 -14.09 5.15
CA TRP A 389 -8.11 -13.02 4.18
C TRP A 389 -9.10 -13.11 3.01
N PHE A 390 -9.63 -11.98 2.55
CA PHE A 390 -10.36 -11.86 1.29
C PHE A 390 -9.38 -11.98 0.12
N ALA A 391 -9.77 -12.69 -0.94
CA ALA A 391 -8.84 -13.31 -1.90
C ALA A 391 -7.82 -14.19 -1.14
N PRO A 392 -8.21 -15.42 -0.75
CA PRO A 392 -7.53 -16.20 0.28
C PRO A 392 -6.03 -16.32 0.02
N GLY A 393 -5.24 -16.01 1.04
CA GLY A 393 -3.78 -15.97 0.94
C GLY A 393 -3.18 -15.06 1.99
N VAL A 394 -2.13 -15.54 2.66
CA VAL A 394 -1.40 -14.76 3.67
C VAL A 394 -0.62 -13.64 2.96
N PRO A 395 -0.67 -12.38 3.46
CA PRO A 395 0.16 -11.31 2.92
C PRO A 395 1.64 -11.70 2.92
N THR A 396 2.31 -11.50 1.79
CA THR A 396 3.76 -11.64 1.66
C THR A 396 4.46 -10.32 2.03
N ALA A 397 5.80 -10.35 2.17
CA ALA A 397 6.60 -9.14 2.43
C ALA A 397 6.46 -8.03 1.38
N ALA A 398 5.97 -8.35 0.17
CA ALA A 398 5.72 -7.37 -0.88
C ALA A 398 4.29 -6.80 -0.87
N GLN A 399 3.38 -7.41 -0.11
CA GLN A 399 1.95 -7.08 -0.12
C GLN A 399 1.53 -6.33 1.14
N ASN A 400 0.48 -5.55 1.00
CA ASN A 400 -0.13 -4.82 2.10
C ASN A 400 -1.13 -5.71 2.84
N ALA A 401 -1.09 -5.71 4.16
CA ALA A 401 -2.07 -6.29 5.06
C ALA A 401 -3.02 -5.18 5.55
N THR A 402 -4.29 -5.25 5.15
CA THR A 402 -5.26 -4.20 5.46
C THR A 402 -6.38 -4.74 6.36
N PHE A 403 -6.63 -4.02 7.46
CA PHE A 403 -7.62 -4.32 8.47
C PHE A 403 -8.67 -3.21 8.49
N LEU A 404 -9.88 -3.49 7.99
CA LEU A 404 -10.92 -2.48 7.76
C LEU A 404 -12.32 -2.90 8.20
N LEU A 405 -12.42 -4.00 8.95
CA LEU A 405 -13.69 -4.48 9.48
C LEU A 405 -14.14 -3.57 10.62
N ASP A 406 -15.40 -3.16 10.60
CA ASP A 406 -16.04 -2.42 11.69
C ASP A 406 -16.41 -3.38 12.84
N ALA A 407 -15.39 -3.99 13.44
CA ALA A 407 -15.52 -5.01 14.49
C ALA A 407 -14.36 -4.95 15.49
N THR A 408 -14.54 -5.64 16.62
CA THR A 408 -13.47 -5.91 17.59
C THR A 408 -12.98 -7.34 17.42
N TYR A 409 -11.70 -7.53 17.13
CA TYR A 409 -11.15 -8.87 16.90
C TYR A 409 -9.65 -8.94 17.18
N THR A 410 -9.16 -10.17 17.38
CA THR A 410 -7.74 -10.46 17.62
C THR A 410 -7.13 -11.18 16.43
N VAL A 411 -5.97 -10.69 15.99
CA VAL A 411 -5.12 -11.31 14.98
C VAL A 411 -3.93 -11.90 15.72
N SER A 412 -3.85 -13.23 15.74
CA SER A 412 -2.79 -13.96 16.44
C SER A 412 -1.64 -14.26 15.47
N PHE A 413 -0.41 -13.91 15.85
CA PHE A 413 0.77 -14.14 15.01
C PHE A 413 1.41 -15.49 15.32
N GLY A 414 1.79 -15.76 16.58
CA GLY A 414 2.30 -17.05 17.09
C GLY A 414 3.62 -17.55 16.46
N VAL A 415 3.99 -17.03 15.29
CA VAL A 415 5.21 -17.25 14.52
C VAL A 415 5.61 -15.93 13.86
N ALA A 416 6.81 -15.89 13.27
CA ALA A 416 7.24 -14.71 12.52
C ALA A 416 6.33 -14.45 11.31
N ALA A 417 5.95 -13.19 11.10
CA ALA A 417 5.18 -12.76 9.94
C ALA A 417 5.74 -11.47 9.35
N THR A 418 5.42 -11.23 8.08
CA THR A 418 5.87 -10.03 7.36
C THR A 418 4.80 -9.49 6.42
N SER A 419 4.74 -8.18 6.25
CA SER A 419 4.03 -7.54 5.14
C SER A 419 4.77 -6.26 4.72
N ASN A 420 4.46 -5.70 3.56
CA ASN A 420 5.03 -4.42 3.14
C ASN A 420 4.44 -3.27 3.99
N LEU A 421 3.12 -3.21 4.05
CA LEU A 421 2.35 -2.24 4.83
C LEU A 421 1.34 -2.99 5.68
N ALA A 422 1.25 -2.67 6.97
CA ALA A 422 0.09 -3.00 7.78
C ALA A 422 -0.76 -1.73 7.96
N SER A 423 -2.04 -1.77 7.62
CA SER A 423 -2.94 -0.62 7.77
C SER A 423 -4.19 -1.02 8.56
N VAL A 424 -4.37 -0.41 9.73
CA VAL A 424 -5.56 -0.56 10.58
C VAL A 424 -6.43 0.68 10.40
N ILE A 425 -7.43 0.56 9.53
CA ILE A 425 -8.20 1.70 9.00
C ILE A 425 -9.47 1.92 9.83
N ARG A 426 -10.08 0.84 10.33
CA ARG A 426 -11.35 0.86 11.08
C ARG A 426 -11.40 -0.29 12.09
N GLY A 427 -12.23 -0.10 13.13
CA GLY A 427 -12.48 -1.09 14.16
C GLY A 427 -11.44 -1.10 15.28
N ASP A 428 -11.57 -2.09 16.16
CA ASP A 428 -10.68 -2.32 17.30
C ASP A 428 -9.91 -3.63 17.09
N VAL A 429 -8.68 -3.51 16.61
CA VAL A 429 -7.87 -4.67 16.23
C VAL A 429 -6.81 -4.93 17.30
N THR A 430 -6.74 -6.15 17.80
CA THR A 430 -5.63 -6.58 18.67
C THR A 430 -4.66 -7.42 17.87
N PHE A 431 -3.39 -7.04 17.81
CA PHE A 431 -2.31 -7.92 17.38
C PHE A 431 -1.75 -8.63 18.60
N ASP A 432 -2.15 -9.88 18.75
CA ASP A 432 -1.56 -10.79 19.72
C ASP A 432 -0.31 -11.42 19.09
N LEU A 433 0.84 -10.87 19.43
CA LEU A 433 2.12 -11.27 18.85
C LEU A 433 2.56 -12.66 19.35
N GLY A 434 2.05 -13.13 20.49
CA GLY A 434 2.32 -14.46 21.03
C GLY A 434 3.81 -14.79 21.24
N GLY A 435 4.64 -13.78 21.53
CA GLY A 435 6.09 -13.92 21.63
C GLY A 435 6.84 -13.88 20.29
N GLY A 436 6.14 -13.86 19.16
CA GLY A 436 6.71 -13.82 17.82
C GLY A 436 7.16 -12.42 17.36
N THR A 437 7.64 -12.35 16.12
CA THR A 437 8.02 -11.09 15.48
C THR A 437 7.11 -10.78 14.31
N TYR A 438 6.52 -9.58 14.28
CA TYR A 438 5.88 -9.05 13.09
C TYR A 438 6.72 -7.91 12.53
N ALA A 439 7.26 -8.10 11.32
CA ALA A 439 8.08 -7.09 10.64
C ALA A 439 7.32 -6.48 9.45
N VAL A 440 7.23 -5.16 9.42
CA VAL A 440 6.58 -4.41 8.34
C VAL A 440 7.45 -3.25 7.89
N SER A 441 7.39 -2.87 6.62
CA SER A 441 8.08 -1.64 6.20
C SER A 441 7.37 -0.44 6.81
N ARG A 442 6.04 -0.42 6.77
CA ARG A 442 5.22 0.65 7.33
C ARG A 442 4.04 0.10 8.14
N LEU A 443 3.77 0.71 9.28
CA LEU A 443 2.53 0.51 10.04
C LEU A 443 1.74 1.82 10.06
N ALA A 444 0.45 1.74 9.71
CA ALA A 444 -0.48 2.87 9.78
C ALA A 444 -1.69 2.51 10.66
N VAL A 445 -2.05 3.41 11.56
CA VAL A 445 -3.23 3.29 12.42
C VAL A 445 -4.11 4.53 12.26
N GLY A 446 -5.37 4.30 11.89
CA GLY A 446 -6.31 5.35 11.52
C GLY A 446 -6.33 5.60 10.01
N SER A 447 -7.04 6.67 9.63
CA SER A 447 -7.08 7.13 8.25
C SER A 447 -7.12 8.66 8.21
N PRO A 448 -6.45 9.29 7.22
CA PRO A 448 -6.59 10.73 6.95
C PRO A 448 -8.04 11.14 6.64
N SER A 449 -8.88 10.19 6.21
CA SER A 449 -10.31 10.42 5.91
C SER A 449 -11.20 10.49 7.16
N GLY A 450 -10.63 10.37 8.37
CA GLY A 450 -11.33 10.57 9.65
C GLY A 450 -12.01 9.32 10.23
N SER A 451 -11.71 8.12 9.73
CA SER A 451 -12.21 6.89 10.34
C SER A 451 -11.45 6.59 11.64
N ALA A 452 -12.18 6.37 12.73
CA ALA A 452 -11.57 5.96 14.00
C ALA A 452 -11.08 4.51 13.91
N ALA A 453 -9.86 4.28 14.36
CA ALA A 453 -9.27 2.96 14.40
C ALA A 453 -8.41 2.81 15.64
N ARG A 454 -8.50 1.65 16.29
CA ARG A 454 -7.63 1.29 17.41
C ARG A 454 -6.83 0.05 17.04
N LEU A 455 -5.52 0.14 17.27
CA LEU A 455 -4.63 -1.00 17.26
C LEU A 455 -4.10 -1.23 18.68
N SER A 456 -4.33 -2.42 19.22
CA SER A 456 -3.78 -2.88 20.49
C SER A 456 -2.69 -3.91 20.24
N LEU A 457 -1.51 -3.74 20.84
CA LEU A 457 -0.42 -4.73 20.80
C LEU A 457 -0.35 -5.48 22.14
N SER A 458 -0.36 -6.80 22.07
CA SER A 458 -0.37 -7.70 23.24
C SER A 458 0.40 -9.01 22.96
N GLY A 459 0.39 -9.93 23.93
CA GLY A 459 0.91 -11.29 23.76
C GLY A 459 2.40 -11.48 23.97
N GLY A 460 3.16 -10.41 24.24
CA GLY A 460 4.62 -10.45 24.21
C GLY A 460 5.16 -10.61 22.78
N GLY A 461 6.46 -10.36 22.56
CA GLY A 461 7.07 -10.43 21.23
C GLY A 461 7.46 -9.05 20.70
N THR A 462 7.75 -8.95 19.40
CA THR A 462 8.33 -7.73 18.82
C THR A 462 7.61 -7.31 17.54
N LEU A 463 7.19 -6.05 17.49
CA LEU A 463 6.79 -5.38 16.25
C LEU A 463 7.97 -4.54 15.73
N ILE A 464 8.36 -4.77 14.49
CA ILE A 464 9.41 -4.01 13.80
C ILE A 464 8.75 -3.24 12.66
N ALA A 465 8.92 -1.92 12.63
CA ALA A 465 8.44 -1.09 11.53
C ALA A 465 9.52 -0.09 11.10
N SER A 466 9.82 0.02 9.81
CA SER A 466 10.73 1.07 9.32
C SER A 466 10.12 2.46 9.45
N GLU A 467 8.79 2.57 9.48
CA GLU A 467 8.06 3.81 9.76
C GLU A 467 6.72 3.45 10.45
N LEU A 468 6.31 4.27 11.40
CA LEU A 468 4.99 4.18 12.03
C LEU A 468 4.25 5.51 11.89
N ARG A 469 3.00 5.43 11.45
CA ARG A 469 2.07 6.55 11.39
C ARG A 469 0.84 6.26 12.24
N VAL A 470 0.48 7.20 13.11
CA VAL A 470 -0.79 7.22 13.85
C VAL A 470 -1.51 8.51 13.48
N ASP A 471 -2.58 8.38 12.69
CA ASP A 471 -3.40 9.51 12.26
C ASP A 471 -4.19 10.11 13.42
N ALA A 472 -4.73 11.32 13.24
CA ALA A 472 -5.48 12.05 14.27
C ALA A 472 -6.66 11.27 14.90
N THR A 473 -7.25 10.34 14.16
CA THR A 473 -8.34 9.45 14.64
C THR A 473 -7.85 8.06 15.06
N GLY A 474 -6.54 7.82 14.98
CA GLY A 474 -5.89 6.58 15.36
C GLY A 474 -5.56 6.53 16.85
N LEU A 475 -5.71 5.34 17.42
CA LEU A 475 -5.22 5.01 18.75
C LEU A 475 -4.32 3.78 18.67
N LEU A 476 -3.07 3.91 19.10
CA LEU A 476 -2.16 2.77 19.30
C LEU A 476 -1.98 2.51 20.80
N SER A 477 -2.43 1.34 21.26
CA SER A 477 -2.24 0.90 22.65
C SER A 477 -1.24 -0.24 22.70
N ILE A 478 -0.27 -0.17 23.63
CA ILE A 478 0.79 -1.16 23.77
C ILE A 478 0.76 -1.65 25.22
N SER A 479 0.33 -2.89 25.42
CA SER A 479 0.14 -3.45 26.77
C SER A 479 1.34 -4.27 27.24
N ASN A 480 1.87 -5.12 26.36
CA ASN A 480 2.99 -6.01 26.65
C ASN A 480 3.63 -6.47 25.33
N ALA A 481 4.33 -5.56 24.65
CA ALA A 481 5.07 -5.85 23.41
C ALA A 481 6.34 -4.99 23.34
N SER A 482 7.34 -5.48 22.61
CA SER A 482 8.51 -4.69 22.26
C SER A 482 8.34 -4.07 20.88
N LEU A 483 8.69 -2.79 20.73
CA LEU A 483 8.63 -2.06 19.47
C LEU A 483 10.05 -1.65 19.04
N SER A 484 10.37 -1.87 17.78
CA SER A 484 11.55 -1.32 17.11
C SER A 484 11.07 -0.55 15.89
N ILE A 485 11.01 0.77 16.02
CA ILE A 485 10.40 1.67 15.04
C ILE A 485 11.47 2.62 14.50
N GLY A 486 11.46 2.86 13.20
CA GLY A 486 12.17 4.00 12.61
C GLY A 486 11.49 5.32 12.98
N PRO A 487 11.27 6.25 12.03
CA PRO A 487 10.51 7.47 12.30
C PRO A 487 9.05 7.17 12.67
N LEU A 488 8.57 7.85 13.72
CA LEU A 488 7.19 7.84 14.18
C LEU A 488 6.54 9.20 13.94
N ASN A 489 5.53 9.23 13.07
CA ASN A 489 4.62 10.37 12.94
C ASN A 489 3.31 10.10 13.69
N ASN A 490 3.11 10.78 14.82
CA ASN A 490 1.93 10.66 15.67
C ASN A 490 1.14 11.96 15.71
N ASP A 491 -0.02 11.95 15.06
CA ASP A 491 -1.06 12.99 15.16
C ASP A 491 -2.24 12.55 16.03
N GLY A 492 -2.32 11.27 16.40
CA GLY A 492 -3.37 10.68 17.23
C GLY A 492 -2.96 10.47 18.69
N LEU A 493 -3.38 9.34 19.27
CA LEU A 493 -3.07 8.95 20.64
C LEU A 493 -2.25 7.66 20.67
N ILE A 494 -1.13 7.69 21.39
CA ILE A 494 -0.32 6.50 21.70
C ILE A 494 -0.32 6.28 23.21
N GLU A 495 -0.73 5.09 23.63
CA GLU A 495 -0.74 4.64 25.02
C GLU A 495 0.17 3.43 25.19
N GLN A 496 1.42 3.67 25.58
CA GLN A 496 2.34 2.60 25.95
C GLN A 496 2.15 2.26 27.43
N LEU A 497 1.26 1.33 27.73
CA LEU A 497 0.93 0.92 29.09
C LEU A 497 1.93 -0.10 29.68
N GLY A 498 2.67 -0.80 28.82
CA GLY A 498 3.76 -1.69 29.21
C GLY A 498 4.72 -2.00 28.05
N GLY A 499 5.70 -2.88 28.31
CA GLY A 499 6.70 -3.27 27.32
C GLY A 499 7.77 -2.21 27.05
N SER A 500 8.51 -2.38 25.96
CA SER A 500 9.67 -1.54 25.62
C SER A 500 9.57 -1.02 24.19
N ALA A 501 9.75 0.26 23.96
CA ALA A 501 9.79 0.85 22.62
C ALA A 501 11.15 1.50 22.38
N SER A 502 11.75 1.20 21.22
CA SER A 502 12.90 1.90 20.68
C SER A 502 12.44 2.53 19.37
N VAL A 503 12.36 3.85 19.35
CA VAL A 503 11.90 4.65 18.20
C VAL A 503 13.07 5.53 17.75
N GLU A 504 13.26 5.81 16.47
CA GLU A 504 14.22 6.84 16.04
C GLU A 504 13.68 8.22 16.46
N THR A 505 12.90 8.86 15.60
CA THR A 505 12.31 10.18 15.87
C THR A 505 10.83 10.07 16.17
N VAL A 506 10.32 10.88 17.11
CA VAL A 506 8.88 11.05 17.34
C VAL A 506 8.49 12.46 16.95
N GLN A 507 7.54 12.61 16.03
CA GLN A 507 7.04 13.88 15.52
C GLN A 507 5.52 13.85 15.33
N GLY A 508 4.89 15.02 15.19
CA GLY A 508 3.45 15.16 14.95
C GLY A 508 2.70 15.90 16.06
N GLY A 509 1.42 16.18 15.82
CA GLY A 509 0.55 16.96 16.72
C GLY A 509 -0.16 16.15 17.81
N GLY A 510 0.17 14.86 17.94
CA GLY A 510 -0.51 13.90 18.79
C GLY A 510 -0.11 13.96 20.27
N SER A 511 -0.59 12.96 21.01
CA SER A 511 -0.27 12.76 22.42
C SER A 511 0.36 11.39 22.66
N LEU A 512 1.37 11.35 23.51
CA LEU A 512 2.11 10.15 23.87
C LEU A 512 2.08 9.94 25.39
N LEU A 513 1.59 8.78 25.82
CA LEU A 513 1.60 8.31 27.19
C LEU A 513 2.54 7.11 27.31
N VAL A 514 3.52 7.19 28.22
CA VAL A 514 4.38 6.07 28.62
C VAL A 514 4.05 5.71 30.07
N GLY A 515 3.23 4.68 30.28
CA GLY A 515 2.74 4.25 31.58
C GLY A 515 3.81 3.65 32.49
N ALA A 516 3.48 3.44 33.76
CA ALA A 516 4.44 3.05 34.81
C ALA A 516 5.19 1.73 34.56
N GLY A 517 4.61 0.81 33.79
CA GLY A 517 5.24 -0.45 33.39
C GLY A 517 5.99 -0.39 32.05
N ALA A 518 6.11 0.78 31.44
CA ALA A 518 6.65 0.96 30.10
C ALA A 518 8.00 1.67 30.08
N SER A 519 8.77 1.38 29.03
CA SER A 519 10.00 2.09 28.71
C SER A 519 10.04 2.53 27.24
N LEU A 520 10.49 3.75 26.98
CA LEU A 520 10.67 4.31 25.64
C LEU A 520 12.08 4.89 25.49
N VAL A 521 12.75 4.55 24.39
CA VAL A 521 13.98 5.18 23.94
C VAL A 521 13.73 5.88 22.61
N ALA A 522 14.11 7.16 22.50
CA ALA A 522 13.97 7.95 21.26
C ALA A 522 15.17 8.88 21.03
N ASP A 523 15.40 9.32 19.79
CA ASP A 523 16.41 10.35 19.47
C ASP A 523 15.91 11.74 19.84
N HIS A 524 14.61 11.97 19.70
CA HIS A 524 13.89 13.14 20.21
C HIS A 524 12.38 12.91 20.20
N ILE A 525 11.67 13.67 21.02
CA ILE A 525 10.20 13.67 21.07
C ILE A 525 9.66 15.07 20.74
N ARG A 526 8.88 15.16 19.67
CA ARG A 526 8.14 16.35 19.25
C ARG A 526 6.65 16.06 19.17
N GLN A 527 5.92 16.47 20.19
CA GLN A 527 4.50 16.11 20.38
C GLN A 527 3.73 17.25 21.02
N ARG A 528 2.40 17.25 20.90
CA ARG A 528 1.57 18.18 21.66
C ARG A 528 1.64 17.86 23.15
N ALA A 529 1.57 16.59 23.53
CA ALA A 529 1.65 16.20 24.94
C ALA A 529 2.52 14.96 25.12
N LEU A 530 3.34 14.97 26.16
CA LEU A 530 4.11 13.84 26.65
C LEU A 530 3.76 13.59 28.13
N SER A 531 3.24 12.39 28.43
CA SER A 531 3.01 11.93 29.79
C SER A 531 3.91 10.74 30.12
N VAL A 532 4.69 10.88 31.19
CA VAL A 532 5.74 9.93 31.60
C VAL A 532 5.39 9.35 32.96
N GLY A 533 4.77 8.19 32.95
CA GLY A 533 4.56 7.32 34.10
C GLY A 533 5.70 6.33 34.35
N GLY A 534 6.33 5.84 33.29
CA GLY A 534 7.45 4.88 33.32
C GLY A 534 8.80 5.56 33.08
N LEU A 535 9.63 4.94 32.24
CA LEU A 535 10.93 5.48 31.82
C LEU A 535 10.88 5.97 30.36
N VAL A 536 11.23 7.23 30.12
CA VAL A 536 11.53 7.76 28.79
C VAL A 536 12.98 8.17 28.78
N SER A 537 13.75 7.71 27.78
CA SER A 537 15.16 8.04 27.64
C SER A 537 15.49 8.56 26.25
N MET A 538 16.17 9.69 26.18
CA MET A 538 16.73 10.19 24.93
C MET A 538 18.04 9.48 24.63
N ARG A 539 18.31 9.14 23.37
CA ARG A 539 19.62 8.59 22.97
C ARG A 539 20.69 9.68 23.06
N PRO A 540 21.91 9.35 23.54
CA PRO A 540 23.01 10.30 23.50
C PRO A 540 23.31 10.81 22.08
N GLY A 541 23.55 12.10 21.92
CA GLY A 541 23.77 12.76 20.63
C GLY A 541 22.52 12.87 19.74
N GLY A 542 21.33 12.78 20.34
CA GLY A 542 20.05 13.01 19.68
C GLY A 542 19.80 14.48 19.32
N SER A 543 18.53 14.87 19.21
CA SER A 543 18.12 16.23 18.85
C SER A 543 17.22 16.85 19.91
N THR A 544 16.95 18.15 19.78
CA THR A 544 16.10 18.87 20.73
C THR A 544 14.67 18.34 20.68
N SER A 545 14.18 17.91 21.84
CA SER A 545 12.79 17.52 22.06
C SER A 545 11.93 18.76 22.29
N VAL A 546 10.69 18.76 21.79
CA VAL A 546 9.76 19.89 21.90
C VAL A 546 8.37 19.36 22.24
N VAL A 547 7.85 19.74 23.40
CA VAL A 547 6.50 19.35 23.81
C VAL A 547 5.70 20.56 24.25
N ARG A 548 4.39 20.58 23.98
CA ARG A 548 3.54 21.66 24.54
C ARG A 548 3.11 21.43 25.97
N SER A 549 3.05 20.17 26.37
CA SER A 549 2.74 19.78 27.74
C SER A 549 3.59 18.57 28.12
N LEU A 550 4.29 18.71 29.24
CA LEU A 550 5.02 17.63 29.89
C LEU A 550 4.36 17.31 31.23
N SER A 551 4.05 16.03 31.45
CA SER A 551 3.58 15.53 32.74
C SER A 551 4.43 14.34 33.16
N ILE A 552 5.10 14.43 34.31
CA ILE A 552 5.78 13.30 34.93
C ILE A 552 4.88 12.79 36.08
N ALA A 553 4.67 11.49 36.16
CA ALA A 553 3.80 10.90 37.18
C ALA A 553 4.36 11.07 38.59
N GLY A 554 3.44 11.23 39.54
CA GLY A 554 3.72 11.50 40.95
C GLY A 554 3.35 12.92 41.34
N MET A 555 3.93 13.40 42.43
CA MET A 555 3.72 14.75 42.97
C MET A 555 5.06 15.34 43.42
N PRO A 556 5.16 16.67 43.67
CA PRO A 556 6.39 17.27 44.17
C PRO A 556 6.96 16.49 45.36
N GLN A 557 8.27 16.21 45.31
CA GLN A 557 9.02 15.38 46.27
C GLN A 557 8.66 13.87 46.32
N ALA A 558 7.73 13.39 45.49
CA ALA A 558 7.33 11.99 45.39
C ALA A 558 7.01 11.58 43.95
N TRP A 559 7.87 11.97 43.01
CA TRP A 559 7.79 11.59 41.59
C TRP A 559 8.01 10.09 41.41
N THR A 560 7.34 9.49 40.44
CA THR A 560 7.43 8.06 40.10
C THR A 560 7.86 7.80 38.67
N GLY A 561 7.58 8.74 37.75
CA GLY A 561 8.07 8.69 36.37
C GLY A 561 9.51 9.21 36.23
N LYS A 562 10.18 8.79 35.16
CA LYS A 562 11.56 9.16 34.84
C LYS A 562 11.71 9.62 33.39
N LEU A 563 12.24 10.82 33.20
CA LEU A 563 12.66 11.35 31.90
C LEU A 563 14.19 11.55 31.92
N ASP A 564 14.90 10.70 31.18
CA ASP A 564 16.34 10.83 30.94
C ASP A 564 16.58 11.66 29.68
N LEU A 565 17.18 12.84 29.84
CA LEU A 565 17.57 13.68 28.70
C LEU A 565 18.93 13.29 28.10
N ALA A 566 19.70 12.41 28.76
CA ALA A 566 21.08 12.15 28.38
C ALA A 566 21.86 13.46 28.19
N ASP A 567 22.43 13.72 27.01
CA ASP A 567 23.09 14.97 26.63
C ASP A 567 22.24 15.86 25.69
N ASN A 568 20.92 15.67 25.70
CA ASN A 568 20.01 16.37 24.80
C ASN A 568 19.31 17.55 25.46
N ASP A 569 18.95 18.51 24.61
CA ASP A 569 18.18 19.69 24.99
C ASP A 569 16.67 19.42 24.87
N ALA A 570 15.85 20.15 25.64
CA ALA A 570 14.40 20.06 25.58
C ALA A 570 13.73 21.43 25.68
N ILE A 571 12.56 21.58 25.04
CA ILE A 571 11.72 22.76 25.08
C ILE A 571 10.32 22.35 25.51
N ILE A 572 9.79 23.06 26.52
CA ILE A 572 8.40 22.94 26.94
C ILE A 572 7.69 24.23 26.51
N ASP A 573 7.01 24.17 25.37
CA ASP A 573 6.28 25.28 24.71
C ASP A 573 4.84 25.37 25.24
N TYR A 574 4.65 26.06 26.36
CA TYR A 574 3.44 25.95 27.15
C TYR A 574 2.35 26.93 26.75
N ASP A 575 1.11 26.47 26.79
CA ASP A 575 -0.07 27.33 26.74
C ASP A 575 -0.49 27.68 28.19
N GLY A 576 -0.34 28.94 28.61
CA GLY A 576 -0.84 29.43 29.90
C GLY A 576 0.23 29.67 30.97
N ALA A 577 0.05 29.08 32.16
CA ALA A 577 0.98 29.30 33.28
C ALA A 577 2.29 28.55 33.05
N SER A 578 3.40 29.21 33.34
CA SER A 578 4.71 28.58 33.22
C SER A 578 4.82 27.32 34.09
N PRO A 579 5.34 26.21 33.54
CA PRO A 579 5.63 24.99 34.29
C PRO A 579 6.97 25.03 35.05
N ILE A 580 7.69 26.16 35.04
CA ILE A 580 9.08 26.23 35.51
C ILE A 580 9.30 25.74 36.95
N GLN A 581 8.36 26.02 37.86
CA GLN A 581 8.46 25.55 39.25
C GLN A 581 8.33 24.02 39.35
N VAL A 582 7.44 23.44 38.57
CA VAL A 582 7.26 21.97 38.51
C VAL A 582 8.50 21.32 37.89
N LEU A 583 9.09 21.94 36.87
CA LEU A 583 10.32 21.48 36.24
C LEU A 583 11.51 21.57 37.21
N GLN A 584 11.63 22.64 38.00
CA GLN A 584 12.64 22.74 39.06
C GLN A 584 12.50 21.60 40.09
N ASP A 585 11.29 21.32 40.56
CA ASP A 585 11.05 20.23 41.51
C ASP A 585 11.39 18.85 40.92
N GLN A 586 11.12 18.65 39.62
CA GLN A 586 11.45 17.42 38.90
C GLN A 586 12.96 17.27 38.67
N LEU A 587 13.65 18.35 38.30
CA LEU A 587 15.10 18.39 38.12
C LEU A 587 15.83 18.17 39.44
N ARG A 588 15.40 18.82 40.54
CA ARG A 588 15.95 18.61 41.89
C ARG A 588 15.84 17.14 42.32
N SER A 589 14.67 16.56 42.11
CA SER A 589 14.42 15.15 42.41
C SER A 589 15.33 14.24 41.57
N GLY A 590 15.53 14.53 40.28
CA GLY A 590 16.39 13.74 39.40
C GLY A 590 17.88 13.89 39.72
N TYR A 591 18.31 15.13 40.00
CA TYR A 591 19.66 15.50 40.42
C TYR A 591 20.11 14.75 41.67
N ASN A 592 19.21 14.58 42.66
CA ASN A 592 19.42 13.76 43.86
C ASN A 592 20.80 14.01 44.52
N GLY A 593 21.11 15.28 44.79
CA GLY A 593 22.39 15.67 45.40
C GLY A 593 23.62 15.44 44.51
N GLY A 594 23.47 15.52 43.18
CA GLY A 594 24.55 15.35 42.21
C GLY A 594 24.73 13.92 41.69
N ALA A 595 23.95 12.96 42.18
CA ALA A 595 24.03 11.58 41.73
C ALA A 595 23.28 11.32 40.41
N TRP A 596 22.38 12.21 39.99
CA TRP A 596 21.60 12.11 38.74
C TRP A 596 20.88 10.77 38.54
N ASN A 597 20.47 10.12 39.62
CA ASN A 597 19.82 8.80 39.59
C ASN A 597 18.40 8.80 40.16
N GLY A 598 17.88 9.98 40.51
CA GLY A 598 16.57 10.15 41.13
C GLY A 598 15.39 9.99 40.17
N GLN A 599 14.20 10.35 40.66
CA GLN A 599 12.94 10.36 39.91
C GLN A 599 12.70 11.75 39.31
N GLY A 600 11.81 11.89 38.32
CA GLY A 600 11.61 13.17 37.63
C GLY A 600 12.48 13.28 36.38
N ILE A 601 13.10 14.45 36.17
CA ILE A 601 13.95 14.72 35.00
C ILE A 601 15.41 14.56 35.42
N PHE A 602 16.16 13.72 34.70
CA PHE A 602 17.57 13.46 34.98
C PHE A 602 18.40 13.35 33.70
N SER A 603 19.71 13.20 33.85
CA SER A 603 20.65 12.96 32.75
C SER A 603 21.60 11.82 33.10
N SER A 604 21.52 10.72 32.36
CA SER A 604 22.45 9.59 32.48
C SER A 604 23.88 9.95 32.05
N VAL A 605 24.05 10.96 31.20
CA VAL A 605 25.37 11.48 30.81
C VAL A 605 25.99 12.32 31.93
N ALA A 606 25.20 13.20 32.56
CA ALA A 606 25.65 13.96 33.75
C ALA A 606 25.89 13.05 34.96
N GLN A 607 25.15 11.94 35.08
CA GLN A 607 25.42 10.91 36.08
C GLN A 607 26.84 10.32 35.92
N ALA A 608 27.30 10.15 34.68
CA ALA A 608 28.65 9.64 34.41
C ALA A 608 29.73 10.73 34.57
N ASN A 609 29.37 12.01 34.49
CA ASN A 609 30.29 13.13 34.63
C ASN A 609 29.60 14.35 35.25
N ASN A 610 29.85 14.55 36.55
CA ASN A 610 29.22 15.59 37.38
C ASN A 610 29.70 17.03 37.09
N VAL A 611 30.56 17.22 36.09
CA VAL A 611 30.85 18.53 35.50
C VAL A 611 29.63 19.07 34.75
N TYR A 612 28.83 18.18 34.18
CA TYR A 612 27.65 18.53 33.40
C TYR A 612 26.37 18.48 34.24
N ALA A 613 25.36 19.18 33.76
CA ALA A 613 24.04 19.31 34.36
C ALA A 613 22.99 19.65 33.29
N ILE A 614 21.73 19.72 33.71
CA ILE A 614 20.63 20.24 32.88
C ILE A 614 20.29 21.65 33.34
N GLY A 615 20.80 22.65 32.64
CA GLY A 615 20.42 24.04 32.88
C GLY A 615 18.99 24.31 32.41
N TYR A 616 18.30 25.24 33.06
CA TYR A 616 16.93 25.59 32.67
C TYR A 616 16.57 27.06 32.91
N GLY A 617 15.58 27.55 32.18
CA GLY A 617 15.07 28.90 32.40
C GLY A 617 13.96 29.26 31.43
N GLU A 618 13.28 30.38 31.70
CA GLU A 618 12.36 30.93 30.73
C GLU A 618 13.12 31.40 29.49
N ALA A 619 12.53 31.22 28.32
CA ALA A 619 13.11 31.73 27.09
C ALA A 619 13.35 33.25 27.17
N SER A 620 12.50 33.99 27.88
CA SER A 620 12.63 35.43 28.11
C SER A 620 13.85 35.84 28.95
N ASP A 621 14.41 34.92 29.73
CA ASP A 621 15.62 35.18 30.53
C ASP A 621 16.91 35.03 29.72
N ILE A 622 16.80 34.41 28.54
CA ILE A 622 17.93 34.02 27.68
C ILE A 622 17.92 34.87 26.40
N ALA A 623 16.75 35.11 25.82
CA ALA A 623 16.61 35.90 24.59
C ALA A 623 15.81 37.19 24.82
N ALA A 624 16.34 38.31 24.32
CA ALA A 624 15.71 39.62 24.44
C ALA A 624 14.65 39.91 23.35
N SER A 625 14.56 39.07 22.31
CA SER A 625 13.64 39.27 21.17
C SER A 625 13.20 37.93 20.59
N PHE A 626 11.95 37.86 20.15
CA PHE A 626 11.33 36.65 19.60
C PHE A 626 10.78 36.86 18.17
N PRO A 627 10.73 35.81 17.33
CA PRO A 627 11.16 34.44 17.59
C PRO A 627 12.68 34.32 17.77
N ALA A 628 13.09 33.48 18.72
CA ALA A 628 14.50 33.18 18.99
C ALA A 628 14.86 31.76 18.54
N SER A 629 16.16 31.46 18.45
CA SER A 629 16.65 30.12 18.15
C SER A 629 17.28 29.51 19.40
N PHE A 630 16.86 28.31 19.76
CA PHE A 630 17.45 27.51 20.83
C PHE A 630 17.73 26.10 20.30
N SER A 631 19.01 25.73 20.24
CA SER A 631 19.47 24.41 19.79
C SER A 631 18.85 23.94 18.47
N GLY A 632 18.69 24.87 17.53
CA GLY A 632 18.15 24.62 16.19
C GLY A 632 16.61 24.59 16.11
N GLN A 633 15.90 24.88 17.20
CA GLN A 633 14.44 25.05 17.22
C GLN A 633 14.07 26.52 17.36
N VAL A 634 12.95 26.90 16.77
CA VAL A 634 12.35 28.23 16.93
C VAL A 634 11.55 28.24 18.24
N VAL A 635 11.79 29.24 19.07
CA VAL A 635 11.10 29.43 20.36
C VAL A 635 10.52 30.83 20.45
N ASP A 636 9.44 30.98 21.22
CA ASP A 636 8.87 32.26 21.61
C ASP A 636 9.05 32.52 23.11
N SER A 637 8.39 33.54 23.65
CA SER A 637 8.50 33.92 25.06
C SER A 637 7.76 32.98 26.02
N THR A 638 7.00 32.01 25.52
CA THR A 638 6.19 31.06 26.31
C THR A 638 6.80 29.66 26.28
N SER A 639 8.10 29.59 26.53
CA SER A 639 8.86 28.34 26.50
C SER A 639 9.82 28.26 27.69
N VAL A 640 9.81 27.12 28.39
CA VAL A 640 10.91 26.77 29.32
C VAL A 640 11.93 25.96 28.53
N LEU A 641 13.18 26.43 28.56
CA LEU A 641 14.31 25.85 27.85
C LEU A 641 15.11 24.99 28.83
N LEU A 642 15.41 23.75 28.46
CA LEU A 642 16.31 22.84 29.18
C LEU A 642 17.52 22.55 28.29
N LYS A 643 18.72 22.76 28.83
CA LYS A 643 19.97 22.59 28.11
C LYS A 643 20.91 21.64 28.84
N PHE A 644 21.47 20.67 28.14
CA PHE A 644 22.64 19.97 28.65
C PHE A 644 23.85 20.90 28.60
N THR A 645 24.36 21.29 29.77
CA THR A 645 25.43 22.28 29.88
C THR A 645 26.37 22.01 31.06
N LEU A 646 27.38 22.86 31.25
CA LEU A 646 28.29 22.85 32.39
C LEU A 646 27.59 23.34 33.66
N ALA A 647 27.84 22.70 34.79
CA ALA A 647 27.33 23.19 36.07
C ALA A 647 27.95 24.57 36.37
N GLY A 648 27.09 25.59 36.51
CA GLY A 648 27.52 26.98 36.67
C GLY A 648 27.30 27.87 35.45
N ASP A 649 26.86 27.35 34.30
CA ASP A 649 26.53 28.14 33.10
C ASP A 649 25.09 28.69 33.20
N ALA A 650 24.92 29.89 33.74
CA ALA A 650 23.61 30.51 33.98
C ALA A 650 23.01 31.18 32.74
N ASP A 651 23.78 31.48 31.70
CA ASP A 651 23.26 32.04 30.44
C ASP A 651 23.06 31.02 29.32
N LEU A 652 23.38 29.75 29.59
CA LEU A 652 23.21 28.59 28.71
C LEU A 652 24.04 28.73 27.42
N ASP A 653 25.13 29.49 27.43
CA ASP A 653 26.02 29.69 26.28
C ASP A 653 27.11 28.61 26.13
N GLY A 654 27.14 27.65 27.05
CA GLY A 654 28.07 26.52 27.10
C GLY A 654 29.39 26.85 27.79
N LYS A 655 29.48 27.97 28.51
CA LYS A 655 30.68 28.42 29.21
C LYS A 655 30.36 28.81 30.64
N VAL A 656 31.38 28.79 31.49
CA VAL A 656 31.26 29.25 32.88
C VAL A 656 32.25 30.40 33.09
N ASN A 657 31.72 31.62 33.11
CA ASN A 657 32.50 32.84 33.03
C ASN A 657 31.93 33.97 33.92
N LEU A 658 32.43 35.20 33.72
CA LEU A 658 32.06 36.34 34.55
C LEU A 658 30.57 36.70 34.45
N ARG A 659 29.92 36.44 33.31
CA ARG A 659 28.48 36.65 33.12
C ARG A 659 27.66 35.76 34.03
N ASP A 660 28.04 34.50 34.16
CA ASP A 660 27.37 33.55 35.06
C ASP A 660 27.53 33.94 36.51
N LEU A 661 28.75 34.38 36.88
CA LEU A 661 29.00 34.90 38.22
C LEU A 661 28.16 36.14 38.51
N TYR A 662 27.96 37.03 37.53
CA TYR A 662 27.07 38.18 37.69
C TYR A 662 25.62 37.77 37.89
N LYS A 663 25.12 36.77 37.14
CA LYS A 663 23.75 36.26 37.32
C LYS A 663 23.55 35.66 38.70
N LEU A 664 24.49 34.84 39.16
CA LEU A 664 24.47 34.28 40.52
C LEU A 664 24.54 35.40 41.58
N ALA A 665 25.45 36.37 41.42
CA ALA A 665 25.63 37.45 42.38
C ALA A 665 24.41 38.38 42.47
N SER A 666 23.70 38.62 41.37
CA SER A 666 22.48 39.46 41.37
C SER A 666 21.31 38.80 42.11
N HIS A 667 21.35 37.49 42.32
CA HIS A 667 20.32 36.73 43.02
C HIS A 667 20.82 36.13 44.34
N TRP A 668 21.98 36.57 44.83
CA TRP A 668 22.60 36.00 46.03
C TRP A 668 21.66 36.04 47.24
N GLN A 669 21.51 34.88 47.90
CA GLN A 669 20.60 34.67 49.03
C GLN A 669 19.13 34.96 48.74
N THR A 670 18.69 34.70 47.50
CA THR A 670 17.28 34.81 47.09
C THR A 670 16.77 33.52 46.47
N VAL A 671 15.45 33.41 46.31
CA VAL A 671 14.84 32.32 45.54
C VAL A 671 15.13 32.53 44.06
N GLY A 672 15.54 31.48 43.38
CA GLY A 672 15.92 31.55 41.97
C GLY A 672 15.65 30.26 41.22
N VAL A 673 15.91 30.34 39.92
CA VAL A 673 16.03 29.20 39.01
C VAL A 673 17.45 29.19 38.45
N TRP A 674 17.79 28.21 37.63
CA TRP A 674 19.13 28.07 37.07
C TRP A 674 19.64 29.31 36.32
N THR A 675 18.82 29.97 35.51
CA THR A 675 19.20 31.24 34.86
C THR A 675 19.48 32.37 35.85
N GLY A 676 19.04 32.25 37.11
CA GLY A 676 19.38 33.15 38.21
C GLY A 676 20.57 32.69 39.05
N GLY A 677 21.15 31.51 38.78
CA GLY A 677 22.30 30.95 39.50
C GLY A 677 21.99 29.86 40.52
N ASP A 678 20.79 29.28 40.53
CA ASP A 678 20.47 28.05 41.29
C ASP A 678 20.93 26.81 40.51
N PHE A 679 22.15 26.33 40.79
CA PHE A 679 22.82 25.26 40.06
C PHE A 679 22.66 23.87 40.72
N ASP A 680 22.15 23.80 41.94
CA ASP A 680 21.83 22.53 42.61
C ASP A 680 20.32 22.24 42.72
N TYR A 681 19.51 23.11 42.10
CA TYR A 681 18.06 23.02 41.93
C TYR A 681 17.28 23.16 43.24
N ASP A 682 17.90 23.55 44.35
CA ASP A 682 17.27 23.63 45.67
C ASP A 682 16.32 24.84 45.84
N GLY A 683 16.30 25.72 44.83
CA GLY A 683 15.45 26.90 44.76
C GLY A 683 16.03 28.12 45.46
N PHE A 684 17.27 28.07 45.94
CA PHE A 684 17.91 29.14 46.68
C PHE A 684 19.35 29.36 46.22
N VAL A 685 19.67 30.56 45.76
CA VAL A 685 21.03 30.88 45.27
C VAL A 685 21.96 31.18 46.45
N GLY A 686 22.95 30.32 46.69
CA GLY A 686 23.82 30.39 47.85
C GLY A 686 25.20 29.73 47.70
N PRO A 687 25.85 29.36 48.82
CA PRO A 687 27.21 28.82 48.81
C PRO A 687 27.36 27.49 48.04
N ALA A 688 26.30 26.69 47.95
CA ALA A 688 26.31 25.44 47.19
C ALA A 688 26.42 25.70 45.69
N ASP A 689 25.69 26.69 45.18
CA ASP A 689 25.75 27.12 43.78
C ASP A 689 27.08 27.77 43.44
N LEU A 690 27.56 28.66 44.32
CA LEU A 690 28.87 29.29 44.12
C LEU A 690 29.98 28.24 44.03
N LYS A 691 29.87 27.16 44.82
CA LYS A 691 30.80 26.03 44.73
C LYS A 691 30.70 25.34 43.36
N LEU A 692 29.51 25.06 42.85
CA LEU A 692 29.32 24.42 41.54
C LEU A 692 29.88 25.29 40.40
N LEU A 693 29.60 26.60 40.42
CA LEU A 693 30.17 27.55 39.47
C LEU A 693 31.70 27.60 39.56
N ALA A 694 32.25 27.72 40.78
CA ALA A 694 33.69 27.82 40.98
C ALA A 694 34.44 26.54 40.55
N MET A 695 33.82 25.36 40.71
CA MET A 695 34.40 24.08 40.28
C MET A 695 34.59 24.00 38.76
N ASN A 696 33.78 24.73 37.99
CA ASN A 696 33.83 24.75 36.53
C ASN A 696 34.30 26.10 35.97
N TRP A 697 34.88 26.97 36.80
CA TRP A 697 35.30 28.31 36.38
C TRP A 697 36.22 28.25 35.15
N GLN A 698 35.90 29.06 34.13
CA GLN A 698 36.57 29.12 32.84
C GLN A 698 36.50 27.84 31.98
N ALA A 699 35.59 26.92 32.29
CA ALA A 699 35.25 25.80 31.40
C ALA A 699 34.48 26.27 30.15
N GLY A 700 34.41 25.41 29.12
CA GLY A 700 33.73 25.72 27.85
C GLY A 700 34.64 26.31 26.76
N GLY A 701 35.97 26.18 26.90
CA GLY A 701 36.93 26.58 25.86
C GLY A 701 37.16 28.09 25.77
N ILE A 702 37.04 28.81 26.88
CA ILE A 702 37.30 30.25 26.96
C ILE A 702 38.79 30.52 26.70
N SER A 703 39.08 31.37 25.71
CA SER A 703 40.45 31.82 25.45
C SER A 703 40.90 32.86 26.47
N ALA A 704 42.22 32.96 26.71
CA ALA A 704 42.79 34.00 27.58
C ALA A 704 42.38 35.42 27.15
N ALA A 705 42.25 35.67 25.85
CA ALA A 705 41.79 36.95 25.32
C ALA A 705 40.32 37.26 25.67
N GLN A 706 39.43 36.26 25.62
CA GLN A 706 38.02 36.41 26.03
C GLN A 706 37.92 36.67 27.53
N ALA A 707 38.64 35.91 28.36
CA ALA A 707 38.66 36.12 29.80
C ALA A 707 39.17 37.52 30.20
N ILE A 708 40.19 38.05 29.51
CA ILE A 708 40.70 39.41 29.74
C ILE A 708 39.69 40.47 29.30
N ALA A 709 39.01 40.26 28.16
CA ALA A 709 37.99 41.18 27.66
C ALA A 709 36.79 41.28 28.60
N GLU A 710 36.36 40.17 29.19
CA GLU A 710 35.26 40.14 30.16
C GLU A 710 35.56 40.89 31.45
N LEU A 711 36.83 40.95 31.88
CA LEU A 711 37.25 41.75 33.04
C LEU A 711 37.26 43.27 32.77
N GLY A 712 36.98 43.70 31.54
CA GLY A 712 37.03 45.12 31.16
C GLY A 712 38.44 45.73 31.25
N LEU A 713 39.48 44.89 31.27
CA LEU A 713 40.87 45.34 31.33
C LEU A 713 41.33 45.81 29.95
N PRO A 714 41.99 46.99 29.84
CA PRO A 714 42.52 47.46 28.57
C PRO A 714 43.54 46.47 28.03
N THR A 715 43.40 46.05 26.77
CA THR A 715 44.32 45.15 26.04
C THR A 715 45.66 45.80 25.70
N ALA A 716 46.13 46.75 26.52
CA ALA A 716 47.35 47.48 26.26
C ALA A 716 48.55 46.54 26.43
N HIS A 717 49.23 46.26 25.31
CA HIS A 717 50.58 45.74 25.30
C HIS A 717 51.41 46.47 26.36
N ILE A 718 51.86 45.76 27.38
CA ILE A 718 52.95 46.22 28.24
C ILE A 718 54.15 46.37 27.29
N PRO A 719 54.67 47.58 27.04
CA PRO A 719 55.84 47.73 26.18
C PRO A 719 57.00 46.97 26.83
N GLU A 720 57.66 46.08 26.07
CA GLU A 720 58.90 45.47 26.54
C GLU A 720 59.88 46.59 26.93
N PRO A 721 60.58 46.48 28.07
CA PRO A 721 61.54 47.49 28.47
C PRO A 721 62.62 47.60 27.40
N ALA A 722 62.73 48.77 26.77
CA ALA A 722 63.76 49.05 25.79
C ALA A 722 65.12 48.73 26.41
N SER A 723 65.85 47.79 25.79
CA SER A 723 67.20 47.43 26.20
C SER A 723 68.04 48.70 26.33
N SER A 724 68.53 48.97 27.54
CA SER A 724 69.51 50.03 27.79
C SER A 724 70.78 49.71 27.02
N ALA A 725 71.04 50.46 25.94
CA ALA A 725 72.36 50.50 25.33
C ALA A 725 73.32 51.12 26.35
N ALA A 726 74.28 50.31 26.81
CA ALA A 726 75.41 50.77 27.60
C ALA A 726 76.38 51.56 26.70
N ALA A 727 76.98 52.57 27.34
CA ALA A 727 77.94 53.58 26.91
C ALA A 727 78.96 53.20 25.83
#